data_AF-A0A4Q7UX68-F1
#
_entry.id   AF-A0A4Q7UX68-F1
#
_cell.length_a   1.000
_cell.length_b   1.000
_cell.length_c   1.000
_cell.angle_alpha   90.00
_cell.angle_beta   90.00
_cell.angle_gamma   90.00
#
_symmetry.space_group_name_H-M   'P 1'
#
loop_
_entity.id
_entity.type
_entity.pdbx_description
1 polymer ?
#
loop_
_entity_poly.entity_id
_entity_poly.type
_entity_poly.pdbx_seq_one_letter_code
_entity_poly.pdbx_strand_id
1 'polypeptide(L)'
;MSRLEDHPTVRAVRAQRATVHSGDPAVGAHTKAGGEAAEPLDADRLRQLCLDLGADDVGFVEIERAEIADQRADVEAALPGARTLISLVRRMNVEAIRTPARSAGNVELHHTVDSLDDLGHDICRALQERGVRALNPAAAFPMETGNWPGKIWVVSHKPVAVAAGMGKMGIHRNVIHPRFGNFILLGTVIIEAEVDRYDRPIDFNPCLECKLCVASCPTGAISKTGEFNFSACITHNYREFMTGFGDWVGDVAAASGPEDYRGRVSDPETVSMWQSLSFGPQYKAGYCVSVCPAGEDVIGPFLDDRKAHMNTVVKPLQDKQEPVYVLAGGDAEEHVEKRFPHKTVRQAGLGMRPGTLDDFVLGLSLLFQRRPAAGLEADYHFTFTGAADRRLTVGIHDRAVTVSEGLHGRRRRRSRRRHRRMAQVRRAWPVEPGGERPGAGSGPAAPQDQPAWRPPPAAPLRRLLPVLSGRGTPEGWALNGRNLSAARGGPSSATSSAGRGGSMPRVSREQRALNHERVMEQASRLVRERGSGVSVAELMASVGLTPGGFYKHFASKGDLLAQASAAAFEERLASLSRLADTPDRAAARERFVSDYLSTGHRDHPAQGCAAVALATDAAHREADDPLHRSYVAGLRAMVEALVALGPAAHGEQPPGPGRSGAPDADGDPEATALADLATLVGAVVVARATVGDDVSERVLAAARDRLLQR
;
A
#
# COMPACT_ATOMS: atom_id res chain seq x y z
N MET A 1 36.28 3.75 -30.00
CA MET A 1 34.80 3.88 -29.94
C MET A 1 34.28 3.71 -31.36
N SER A 2 33.47 2.69 -31.65
CA SER A 2 32.81 2.59 -32.95
C SER A 2 31.90 3.81 -33.13
N ARG A 3 31.78 4.35 -34.35
CA ARG A 3 30.84 5.45 -34.60
C ARG A 3 29.42 4.91 -34.37
N LEU A 4 28.52 5.75 -33.85
CA LEU A 4 27.12 5.38 -33.60
C LEU A 4 26.46 4.72 -34.83
N GLU A 5 26.85 5.17 -36.02
CA GLU A 5 26.38 4.69 -37.31
C GLU A 5 26.77 3.23 -37.60
N ASP A 6 27.88 2.77 -37.02
CA ASP A 6 28.41 1.42 -37.22
C ASP A 6 27.82 0.43 -36.20
N HIS A 7 27.10 0.90 -35.18
CA HIS A 7 26.53 0.04 -34.15
C HIS A 7 25.49 -0.92 -34.76
N PRO A 8 25.60 -2.24 -34.54
CA PRO A 8 24.71 -3.24 -35.16
C PRO A 8 23.22 -2.94 -34.95
N THR A 9 22.83 -2.53 -33.74
CA THR A 9 21.44 -2.14 -33.44
C THR A 9 20.99 -0.91 -34.23
N VAL A 10 21.85 0.10 -34.41
CA VAL A 10 21.52 1.32 -35.17
C VAL A 10 21.32 0.99 -36.64
N ARG A 11 22.18 0.13 -37.20
CA ARG A 11 22.05 -0.35 -38.58
C ARG A 11 20.78 -1.19 -38.77
N ALA A 12 20.48 -2.10 -37.84
CA ALA A 12 19.28 -2.94 -37.89
C ALA A 12 17.99 -2.10 -37.85
N VAL A 13 17.89 -1.15 -36.92
CA VAL A 13 16.71 -0.26 -36.79
C VAL A 13 16.57 0.65 -38.02
N ARG A 14 17.66 1.20 -38.54
CA ARG A 14 17.63 2.02 -39.77
C ARG A 14 17.20 1.21 -40.99
N ALA A 15 17.66 -0.04 -41.11
CA ALA A 15 17.24 -0.95 -42.17
C ALA A 15 15.75 -1.31 -42.06
N GLN A 16 15.26 -1.64 -40.86
CA GLN A 16 13.84 -1.91 -40.61
C GLN A 16 12.94 -0.70 -40.93
N ARG A 17 13.37 0.51 -40.57
CA ARG A 17 12.66 1.75 -40.92
C ARG A 17 12.63 2.02 -42.43
N ALA A 18 13.68 1.65 -43.16
CA ALA A 18 13.72 1.78 -44.61
C ALA A 18 12.78 0.79 -45.31
N THR A 19 12.55 -0.40 -44.74
CA THR A 19 11.62 -1.41 -45.29
C THR A 19 10.14 -1.11 -45.01
N VAL A 20 9.80 -0.52 -43.86
CA VAL A 20 8.41 -0.16 -43.49
C VAL A 20 7.82 0.94 -44.38
N HIS A 21 8.65 1.79 -45.01
CA HIS A 21 8.18 2.81 -45.95
C HIS A 21 7.60 2.26 -47.28
N SER A 22 7.51 0.94 -47.45
CA SER A 22 7.00 0.30 -48.68
C SER A 22 5.81 -0.66 -48.48
N GLY A 23 5.29 -0.81 -47.27
CA GLY A 23 4.09 -1.62 -47.03
C GLY A 23 3.64 -1.63 -45.57
N ASP A 24 2.37 -1.26 -45.38
CA ASP A 24 1.52 -1.36 -44.17
C ASP A 24 1.72 -0.31 -43.04
N PRO A 25 0.67 0.44 -42.60
CA PRO A 25 0.82 1.55 -41.65
C PRO A 25 0.99 1.16 -40.16
N ALA A 26 0.99 -0.12 -39.82
CA ALA A 26 0.67 -0.53 -38.45
C ALA A 26 1.85 -0.57 -37.46
N VAL A 27 3.12 -0.50 -37.88
CA VAL A 27 4.24 -0.57 -36.92
C VAL A 27 5.41 0.31 -37.36
N GLY A 28 5.53 1.47 -36.71
CA GLY A 28 6.81 2.18 -36.63
C GLY A 28 6.78 3.62 -37.15
N ALA A 29 6.35 4.54 -36.30
CA ALA A 29 6.70 5.95 -36.46
C ALA A 29 6.97 6.59 -35.10
N HIS A 30 8.23 6.56 -34.63
CA HIS A 30 8.75 7.78 -34.03
C HIS A 30 9.03 8.73 -35.19
N THR A 31 7.98 9.39 -35.66
CA THR A 31 8.08 10.46 -36.64
C THR A 31 8.97 11.56 -36.09
N LYS A 32 9.81 12.08 -36.98
CA LYS A 32 10.53 13.33 -36.79
C LYS A 32 9.55 14.39 -36.28
N ALA A 33 10.03 15.25 -35.37
CA ALA A 33 9.44 16.55 -35.13
C ALA A 33 9.32 17.30 -36.48
N GLY A 34 8.11 17.32 -37.03
CA GLY A 34 7.80 17.99 -38.29
C GLY A 34 6.74 17.26 -39.13
N GLY A 35 5.47 17.63 -38.95
CA GLY A 35 4.66 17.99 -40.11
C GLY A 35 3.46 17.14 -40.54
N GLU A 36 2.83 16.33 -39.68
CA GLU A 36 1.43 15.90 -39.86
C GLU A 36 0.86 15.50 -38.50
N ALA A 37 -0.31 16.05 -38.11
CA ALA A 37 -0.94 15.73 -36.82
C ALA A 37 -1.41 14.28 -36.85
N ALA A 38 -0.92 13.46 -35.92
CA ALA A 38 -1.41 12.10 -35.75
C ALA A 38 -2.93 12.14 -35.51
N GLU A 39 -3.67 11.22 -36.14
CA GLU A 39 -5.12 11.14 -35.94
C GLU A 39 -5.44 10.93 -34.45
N PRO A 40 -6.47 11.62 -33.91
CA PRO A 40 -6.89 11.41 -32.52
C PRO A 40 -7.27 9.94 -32.25
N LEU A 41 -6.97 9.46 -31.05
CA LEU A 41 -7.39 8.14 -30.60
C LEU A 41 -8.92 8.10 -30.42
N ASP A 42 -9.53 6.98 -30.80
CA ASP A 42 -10.95 6.73 -30.58
C ASP A 42 -11.24 6.56 -29.07
N ALA A 43 -12.07 7.44 -28.52
CA ALA A 43 -12.38 7.49 -27.09
C ALA A 43 -13.05 6.21 -26.58
N ASP A 44 -13.92 5.59 -27.37
CA ASP A 44 -14.67 4.40 -26.97
C ASP A 44 -13.76 3.18 -26.86
N ARG A 45 -12.86 3.00 -27.83
CA ARG A 45 -11.82 1.96 -27.81
C ARG A 45 -10.81 2.17 -26.69
N LEU A 46 -10.40 3.41 -26.46
CA LEU A 46 -9.46 3.72 -25.37
C LEU A 46 -10.10 3.46 -24.00
N ARG A 47 -11.37 3.86 -23.83
CA ARG A 47 -12.13 3.58 -22.61
C ARG A 47 -12.28 2.08 -22.39
N GLN A 48 -12.68 1.34 -23.42
CA GLN A 48 -12.82 -0.12 -23.34
C GLN A 48 -11.50 -0.79 -22.97
N LEU A 49 -10.38 -0.36 -23.56
CA LEU A 49 -9.04 -0.84 -23.19
C LEU A 49 -8.78 -0.66 -21.69
N CYS A 50 -9.02 0.54 -21.15
CA CYS A 50 -8.81 0.81 -19.72
C CYS A 50 -9.74 -0.03 -18.82
N LEU A 51 -11.00 -0.24 -19.23
CA LEU A 51 -11.95 -1.08 -18.49
C LEU A 51 -11.55 -2.56 -18.53
N ASP A 52 -11.12 -3.07 -19.69
CA ASP A 52 -10.65 -4.45 -19.87
C ASP A 52 -9.40 -4.73 -19.03
N LEU A 53 -8.53 -3.74 -18.87
CA LEU A 53 -7.35 -3.80 -17.99
C LEU A 53 -7.71 -3.66 -16.50
N GLY A 54 -8.94 -3.32 -16.16
CA GLY A 54 -9.46 -3.37 -14.80
C GLY A 54 -9.81 -2.03 -14.17
N ALA A 55 -9.88 -0.92 -14.92
CA ALA A 55 -10.49 0.30 -14.40
C ALA A 55 -11.98 0.08 -14.06
N ASP A 56 -12.48 0.71 -12.99
CA ASP A 56 -13.93 0.68 -12.66
C ASP A 56 -14.71 1.81 -13.34
N ASP A 57 -14.05 2.94 -13.63
CA ASP A 57 -14.51 4.00 -14.54
C ASP A 57 -13.29 4.79 -15.05
N VAL A 58 -13.49 5.53 -16.15
CA VAL A 58 -12.43 6.22 -16.89
C VAL A 58 -12.95 7.56 -17.37
N GLY A 59 -12.11 8.58 -17.50
CA GLY A 59 -12.50 9.77 -18.24
C GLY A 59 -11.34 10.52 -18.85
N PHE A 60 -11.60 11.29 -19.90
CA PHE A 60 -10.57 11.96 -20.68
C PHE A 60 -10.65 13.47 -20.54
N VAL A 61 -9.50 14.10 -20.32
CA VAL A 61 -9.37 15.55 -20.17
C VAL A 61 -8.26 16.07 -21.07
N GLU A 62 -8.55 17.05 -21.92
CA GLU A 62 -7.54 17.80 -22.66
C GLU A 62 -6.68 18.65 -21.70
N ILE A 63 -5.36 18.65 -21.90
CA ILE A 63 -4.39 19.37 -21.04
C ILE A 63 -4.68 20.88 -20.95
N GLU A 64 -5.34 21.43 -21.96
CA GLU A 64 -5.63 22.87 -22.06
C GLU A 64 -6.77 23.34 -21.13
N ARG A 65 -7.46 22.42 -20.46
CA ARG A 65 -8.67 22.71 -19.70
C ARG A 65 -8.41 23.61 -18.47
N ALA A 66 -9.25 24.62 -18.30
CA ALA A 66 -9.07 25.65 -17.26
C ALA A 66 -9.13 25.10 -15.83
N GLU A 67 -9.96 24.09 -15.60
CA GLU A 67 -10.16 23.41 -14.32
C GLU A 67 -8.92 22.69 -13.80
N ILE A 68 -7.94 22.41 -14.67
CA ILE A 68 -6.66 21.77 -14.34
C ILE A 68 -5.45 22.63 -14.75
N ALA A 69 -5.65 23.94 -14.96
CA ALA A 69 -4.60 24.83 -15.44
C ALA A 69 -3.37 24.87 -14.50
N ASP A 70 -3.59 24.69 -13.19
CA ASP A 70 -2.54 24.62 -12.18
C ASP A 70 -1.75 23.29 -12.17
N GLN A 71 -2.14 22.33 -13.01
CA GLN A 71 -1.41 21.06 -13.22
C GLN A 71 -0.54 21.09 -14.47
N ARG A 72 -0.80 22.00 -15.42
CA ARG A 72 -0.21 21.96 -16.77
C ARG A 72 1.32 21.95 -16.75
N ALA A 73 1.94 22.88 -16.03
CA ALA A 73 3.40 23.02 -16.01
C ALA A 73 4.10 21.73 -15.55
N ASP A 74 3.55 21.06 -14.53
CA ASP A 74 4.11 19.83 -14.00
C ASP A 74 3.87 18.64 -14.96
N VAL A 75 2.69 18.58 -15.60
CA VAL A 75 2.36 17.57 -16.62
C VAL A 75 3.26 17.71 -17.84
N GLU A 76 3.49 18.92 -18.34
CA GLU A 76 4.40 19.19 -19.46
C GLU A 76 5.86 18.88 -19.10
N ALA A 77 6.28 19.15 -17.86
CA ALA A 77 7.61 18.80 -17.39
C ALA A 77 7.80 17.28 -17.29
N ALA A 78 6.77 16.54 -16.88
CA ALA A 78 6.80 15.09 -16.77
C ALA A 78 6.74 14.38 -18.13
N LEU A 79 5.85 14.80 -19.03
CA LEU A 79 5.75 14.29 -20.40
C LEU A 79 5.68 15.45 -21.40
N PRO A 80 6.81 15.89 -21.97
CA PRO A 80 6.83 16.93 -22.98
C PRO A 80 6.01 16.55 -24.22
N GLY A 81 5.04 17.38 -24.56
CA GLY A 81 4.07 17.14 -25.63
C GLY A 81 2.80 16.40 -25.19
N ALA A 82 2.55 16.26 -23.88
CA ALA A 82 1.28 15.76 -23.36
C ALA A 82 0.09 16.54 -23.94
N ARG A 83 -0.98 15.81 -24.29
CA ARG A 83 -2.24 16.35 -24.84
C ARG A 83 -3.46 15.93 -24.04
N THR A 84 -3.45 14.72 -23.51
CA THR A 84 -4.60 14.13 -22.81
C THR A 84 -4.19 13.54 -21.46
N LEU A 85 -5.05 13.76 -20.46
CA LEU A 85 -5.02 13.09 -19.17
C LEU A 85 -6.18 12.09 -19.11
N ILE A 86 -5.87 10.82 -18.87
CA ILE A 86 -6.82 9.74 -18.64
C ILE A 86 -7.01 9.60 -17.13
N SER A 87 -8.14 10.08 -16.61
CA SER A 87 -8.56 9.85 -15.23
C SER A 87 -8.99 8.39 -15.06
N LEU A 88 -8.50 7.73 -14.01
CA LEU A 88 -8.85 6.35 -13.67
C LEU A 88 -9.54 6.29 -12.32
N VAL A 89 -10.55 5.44 -12.21
CA VAL A 89 -11.25 5.14 -10.95
C VAL A 89 -11.04 3.68 -10.59
N ARG A 90 -10.64 3.42 -9.34
CA ARG A 90 -10.62 2.08 -8.74
C ARG A 90 -11.43 2.06 -7.47
N ARG A 91 -12.33 1.08 -7.33
CA ARG A 91 -13.20 0.95 -6.16
C ARG A 91 -12.46 0.31 -5.00
N MET A 92 -12.78 0.79 -3.81
CA MET A 92 -12.38 0.16 -2.55
C MET A 92 -13.52 -0.71 -2.01
N ASN A 93 -13.15 -1.73 -1.24
CA ASN A 93 -14.08 -2.46 -0.39
C ASN A 93 -14.69 -1.53 0.67
N VAL A 94 -16.00 -1.28 0.55
CA VAL A 94 -16.74 -0.37 1.43
C VAL A 94 -16.64 -0.75 2.90
N GLU A 95 -16.70 -2.05 3.23
CA GLU A 95 -16.69 -2.54 4.61
C GLU A 95 -15.29 -2.46 5.24
N ALA A 96 -14.24 -2.68 4.45
CA ALA A 96 -12.87 -2.47 4.88
C ALA A 96 -12.59 -1.00 5.24
N ILE A 97 -13.29 -0.05 4.61
CA ILE A 97 -13.18 1.38 4.92
C ILE A 97 -14.15 1.82 6.04
N ARG A 98 -15.31 1.18 6.19
CA ARG A 98 -16.31 1.51 7.23
C ARG A 98 -15.92 1.06 8.63
N THR A 99 -15.12 0.01 8.72
CA THR A 99 -14.71 -0.57 10.01
C THR A 99 -13.89 0.42 10.87
N PRO A 100 -14.09 0.43 12.20
CA PRO A 100 -13.20 1.13 13.12
C PRO A 100 -11.77 0.57 13.17
N ALA A 101 -11.56 -0.65 12.64
CA ALA A 101 -10.27 -1.32 12.59
C ALA A 101 -9.35 -0.66 11.55
N ARG A 102 -8.48 0.23 12.02
CA ARG A 102 -7.56 1.00 11.17
C ARG A 102 -6.70 0.13 10.24
N SER A 103 -6.27 -1.04 10.68
CA SER A 103 -5.44 -1.92 9.87
C SER A 103 -6.14 -2.40 8.61
N ALA A 104 -7.43 -2.77 8.70
CA ALA A 104 -8.21 -3.20 7.54
C ALA A 104 -8.37 -2.06 6.52
N GLY A 105 -8.68 -0.85 7.00
CA GLY A 105 -8.80 0.32 6.12
C GLY A 105 -7.49 0.72 5.46
N ASN A 106 -6.36 0.62 6.18
CA ASN A 106 -5.05 0.91 5.61
C ASN A 106 -4.63 -0.12 4.56
N VAL A 107 -4.80 -1.42 4.85
CA VAL A 107 -4.53 -2.49 3.87
C VAL A 107 -5.34 -2.28 2.59
N GLU A 108 -6.63 -1.94 2.71
CA GLU A 108 -7.47 -1.66 1.56
C GLU A 108 -6.98 -0.45 0.76
N LEU A 109 -6.61 0.65 1.45
CA LEU A 109 -6.08 1.84 0.81
C LEU A 109 -4.77 1.55 0.07
N HIS A 110 -3.82 0.86 0.70
CA HIS A 110 -2.54 0.50 0.08
C HIS A 110 -2.74 -0.42 -1.12
N HIS A 111 -3.50 -1.50 -0.96
CA HIS A 111 -3.79 -2.43 -2.05
C HIS A 111 -4.46 -1.75 -3.24
N THR A 112 -5.40 -0.82 -3.00
CA THR A 112 -6.09 -0.10 -4.07
C THR A 112 -5.16 0.91 -4.77
N VAL A 113 -4.21 1.51 -4.04
CA VAL A 113 -3.15 2.35 -4.65
C VAL A 113 -2.26 1.48 -5.54
N ASP A 114 -1.75 0.36 -5.04
CA ASP A 114 -0.87 -0.52 -5.81
C ASP A 114 -1.58 -1.03 -7.07
N SER A 115 -2.85 -1.45 -6.94
CA SER A 115 -3.68 -1.85 -8.09
C SER A 115 -3.91 -0.72 -9.11
N LEU A 116 -3.95 0.55 -8.68
CA LEU A 116 -4.06 1.68 -9.60
C LEU A 116 -2.76 1.94 -10.35
N ASP A 117 -1.62 1.78 -9.68
CA ASP A 117 -0.32 1.97 -10.29
C ASP A 117 0.00 0.84 -11.29
N ASP A 118 -0.36 -0.40 -10.96
CA ASP A 118 -0.29 -1.55 -11.88
C ASP A 118 -1.18 -1.34 -13.11
N LEU A 119 -2.43 -0.89 -12.91
CA LEU A 119 -3.34 -0.54 -14.00
C LEU A 119 -2.77 0.58 -14.89
N GLY A 120 -2.22 1.63 -14.28
CA GLY A 120 -1.60 2.73 -15.00
C GLY A 120 -0.37 2.28 -15.81
N HIS A 121 0.43 1.36 -15.26
CA HIS A 121 1.54 0.72 -15.95
C HIS A 121 1.07 -0.05 -17.19
N ASP A 122 0.06 -0.91 -17.04
CA ASP A 122 -0.45 -1.74 -18.13
C ASP A 122 -1.09 -0.91 -19.25
N ILE A 123 -1.83 0.15 -18.91
CA ILE A 123 -2.35 1.11 -19.89
C ILE A 123 -1.20 1.78 -20.65
N CYS A 124 -0.15 2.22 -19.95
CA CYS A 124 1.00 2.83 -20.59
C CYS A 124 1.70 1.87 -21.56
N ARG A 125 1.90 0.61 -21.17
CA ARG A 125 2.49 -0.43 -22.03
C ARG A 125 1.64 -0.66 -23.28
N ALA A 126 0.33 -0.85 -23.11
CA ALA A 126 -0.59 -1.08 -24.23
C ALA A 126 -0.64 0.09 -25.23
N LEU A 127 -0.49 1.33 -24.74
CA LEU A 127 -0.41 2.52 -25.58
C LEU A 127 0.94 2.65 -26.30
N GLN A 128 2.04 2.34 -25.61
CA GLN A 128 3.38 2.38 -26.19
C GLN A 128 3.57 1.34 -27.31
N GLU A 129 2.96 0.15 -27.17
CA GLU A 129 2.90 -0.87 -28.24
C GLU A 129 2.22 -0.34 -29.51
N ARG A 130 1.36 0.68 -29.39
CA ARG A 130 0.68 1.37 -30.50
C ARG A 130 1.39 2.66 -30.91
N GLY A 131 2.60 2.91 -30.41
CA GLY A 131 3.41 4.07 -30.73
C GLY A 131 3.01 5.36 -30.01
N VAL A 132 2.14 5.31 -28.99
CA VAL A 132 1.73 6.47 -28.21
C VAL A 132 2.60 6.59 -26.96
N ARG A 133 3.31 7.72 -26.78
CA ARG A 133 4.00 7.97 -25.50
C ARG A 133 2.97 8.20 -24.40
N ALA A 134 3.13 7.43 -23.33
CA ALA A 134 2.29 7.45 -22.14
C ALA A 134 3.17 7.39 -20.88
N LEU A 135 2.73 8.06 -19.82
CA LEU A 135 3.37 8.11 -18.51
C LEU A 135 2.32 7.94 -17.41
N ASN A 136 2.60 7.07 -16.44
CA ASN A 136 1.82 6.90 -15.23
C ASN A 136 2.54 7.58 -14.04
N PRO A 137 2.09 8.76 -13.58
CA PRO A 137 2.46 9.27 -12.27
C PRO A 137 1.85 8.41 -11.16
N ALA A 138 2.57 8.26 -10.06
CA ALA A 138 2.11 7.48 -8.90
C ALA A 138 0.76 7.99 -8.37
N ALA A 139 -0.18 7.08 -8.12
CA ALA A 139 -1.48 7.40 -7.52
C ALA A 139 -1.34 7.92 -6.08
N ALA A 140 -0.27 7.51 -5.39
CA ALA A 140 0.16 8.07 -4.11
C ALA A 140 1.70 8.15 -4.00
N PHE A 141 2.33 7.30 -3.19
CA PHE A 141 3.78 7.27 -2.99
C PHE A 141 4.42 6.20 -3.89
N PRO A 142 5.66 6.39 -4.40
CA PRO A 142 6.59 7.49 -4.14
C PRO A 142 6.23 8.81 -4.85
N MET A 143 6.80 9.91 -4.36
CA MET A 143 6.58 11.28 -4.83
C MET A 143 7.91 12.04 -4.90
N GLU A 144 7.91 13.24 -5.49
CA GLU A 144 9.05 14.17 -5.57
C GLU A 144 9.35 14.81 -4.20
N THR A 145 9.78 14.01 -3.23
CA THR A 145 9.98 14.44 -1.83
C THR A 145 11.02 15.55 -1.68
N GLY A 146 11.88 15.75 -2.68
CA GLY A 146 12.83 16.87 -2.74
C GLY A 146 12.15 18.24 -2.79
N ASN A 147 10.88 18.31 -3.23
CA ASN A 147 10.10 19.55 -3.28
C ASN A 147 9.40 19.88 -1.95
N TRP A 148 9.51 19.03 -0.93
CA TRP A 148 8.88 19.25 0.37
C TRP A 148 9.38 20.56 1.02
N PRO A 149 8.48 21.43 1.54
CA PRO A 149 7.06 21.22 1.83
C PRO A 149 6.08 21.62 0.72
N GLY A 150 6.57 21.98 -0.46
CA GLY A 150 5.78 22.35 -1.63
C GLY A 150 5.07 21.18 -2.31
N LYS A 151 4.75 21.33 -3.61
CA LYS A 151 4.08 20.30 -4.41
C LYS A 151 5.04 19.15 -4.72
N ILE A 152 4.84 18.01 -4.06
CA ILE A 152 5.66 16.80 -4.24
C ILE A 152 5.06 15.81 -5.26
N TRP A 153 3.80 16.00 -5.67
CA TRP A 153 3.14 15.12 -6.64
C TRP A 153 3.16 15.74 -8.05
N VAL A 154 3.24 14.89 -9.07
CA VAL A 154 3.26 15.33 -10.49
C VAL A 154 1.92 15.92 -10.89
N VAL A 155 0.81 15.25 -10.54
CA VAL A 155 -0.54 15.67 -10.93
C VAL A 155 -1.52 15.47 -9.79
N SER A 156 -2.44 16.42 -9.61
CA SER A 156 -3.50 16.29 -8.63
C SER A 156 -4.66 15.49 -9.23
N HIS A 157 -4.81 14.22 -8.84
CA HIS A 157 -5.84 13.33 -9.41
C HIS A 157 -7.28 13.80 -9.18
N LYS A 158 -7.57 14.46 -8.04
CA LYS A 158 -8.93 14.93 -7.71
C LYS A 158 -9.45 16.00 -8.70
N PRO A 159 -8.73 17.11 -8.97
CA PRO A 159 -9.11 18.04 -10.03
C PRO A 159 -9.30 17.39 -11.40
N VAL A 160 -8.40 16.48 -11.79
CA VAL A 160 -8.50 15.76 -13.07
C VAL A 160 -9.76 14.91 -13.13
N ALA A 161 -10.08 14.16 -12.08
CA ALA A 161 -11.29 13.34 -12.01
C ALA A 161 -12.58 14.19 -12.07
N VAL A 162 -12.60 15.35 -11.40
CA VAL A 162 -13.74 16.29 -11.50
C VAL A 162 -13.86 16.84 -12.92
N ALA A 163 -12.75 17.25 -13.52
CA ALA A 163 -12.70 17.72 -14.90
C ALA A 163 -13.16 16.65 -15.89
N ALA A 164 -12.83 15.39 -15.62
CA ALA A 164 -13.21 14.21 -16.40
C ALA A 164 -14.66 13.76 -16.19
N GLY A 165 -15.44 14.44 -15.35
CA GLY A 165 -16.83 14.05 -15.08
C GLY A 165 -16.99 12.85 -14.14
N MET A 166 -15.93 12.40 -13.46
CA MET A 166 -15.97 11.24 -12.57
C MET A 166 -16.64 11.52 -11.21
N GLY A 167 -17.01 12.78 -10.94
CA GLY A 167 -17.69 13.16 -9.71
C GLY A 167 -17.52 14.64 -9.34
N LYS A 168 -17.99 15.01 -8.15
CA LYS A 168 -17.72 16.32 -7.53
C LYS A 168 -17.12 16.19 -6.15
N MET A 169 -16.41 17.24 -5.73
CA MET A 169 -15.88 17.33 -4.39
C MET A 169 -17.02 17.44 -3.36
N GLY A 170 -17.09 16.49 -2.43
CA GLY A 170 -17.95 16.60 -1.25
C GLY A 170 -17.40 17.60 -0.24
N ILE A 171 -18.22 17.99 0.74
CA ILE A 171 -17.77 18.91 1.82
C ILE A 171 -16.58 18.34 2.63
N HIS A 172 -16.39 17.02 2.60
CA HIS A 172 -15.24 16.33 3.21
C HIS A 172 -13.98 16.33 2.33
N ARG A 173 -13.96 17.05 1.20
CA ARG A 173 -12.80 17.18 0.29
C ARG A 173 -12.34 15.87 -0.39
N ASN A 174 -13.24 14.90 -0.56
CA ASN A 174 -13.02 13.76 -1.46
C ASN A 174 -14.01 13.84 -2.62
N VAL A 175 -13.58 13.34 -3.78
CA VAL A 175 -14.46 13.19 -4.95
C VAL A 175 -15.50 12.14 -4.61
N ILE A 176 -16.77 12.44 -4.88
CA ILE A 176 -17.88 11.52 -4.76
C ILE A 176 -18.31 11.19 -6.18
N HIS A 177 -18.10 9.93 -6.57
CA HIS A 177 -18.60 9.37 -7.81
C HIS A 177 -20.12 9.16 -7.73
N PRO A 178 -20.89 9.47 -8.79
CA PRO A 178 -22.34 9.28 -8.80
C PRO A 178 -22.77 7.86 -8.41
N ARG A 179 -22.10 6.85 -8.99
CA ARG A 179 -22.35 5.44 -8.73
C ARG A 179 -21.64 4.89 -7.47
N PHE A 180 -20.31 4.98 -7.41
CA PHE A 180 -19.51 4.32 -6.38
C PHE A 180 -19.34 5.11 -5.07
N GLY A 181 -19.86 6.34 -5.02
CA GLY A 181 -19.67 7.21 -3.86
C GLY A 181 -18.22 7.69 -3.73
N ASN A 182 -17.75 7.88 -2.50
CA ASN A 182 -16.35 8.23 -2.24
C ASN A 182 -15.45 7.03 -1.92
N PHE A 183 -15.95 5.80 -2.09
CA PHE A 183 -15.19 4.56 -1.91
C PHE A 183 -14.38 4.24 -3.17
N ILE A 184 -13.65 5.24 -3.65
CA ILE A 184 -12.82 5.19 -4.83
C ILE A 184 -11.44 5.76 -4.51
N LEU A 185 -10.42 5.24 -5.19
CA LEU A 185 -9.16 5.94 -5.39
C LEU A 185 -9.03 6.35 -6.86
N LEU A 186 -8.15 7.30 -7.11
CA LEU A 186 -8.01 7.95 -8.41
C LEU A 186 -6.56 7.83 -8.89
N GLY A 187 -6.41 7.48 -10.16
CA GLY A 187 -5.13 7.53 -10.89
C GLY A 187 -5.24 8.46 -12.10
N THR A 188 -4.11 8.76 -12.75
CA THR A 188 -4.12 9.56 -13.97
C THR A 188 -3.01 9.14 -14.91
N VAL A 189 -3.32 8.62 -16.10
CA VAL A 189 -2.31 8.37 -17.13
C VAL A 189 -2.20 9.60 -18.04
N ILE A 190 -0.99 10.06 -18.32
CA ILE A 190 -0.70 11.21 -19.19
C ILE A 190 -0.23 10.68 -20.54
N ILE A 191 -0.82 11.16 -21.64
CA ILE A 191 -0.47 10.72 -23.00
C ILE A 191 -0.21 11.90 -23.93
N GLU A 192 0.65 11.69 -24.93
CA GLU A 192 0.95 12.71 -25.95
C GLU A 192 -0.11 12.83 -27.06
N ALA A 193 -1.04 11.88 -27.14
CA ALA A 193 -2.05 11.83 -28.20
C ALA A 193 -3.32 12.58 -27.81
N GLU A 194 -3.97 13.17 -28.81
CA GLU A 194 -5.34 13.66 -28.67
C GLU A 194 -6.32 12.48 -28.69
N VAL A 195 -7.49 12.69 -28.13
CA VAL A 195 -8.62 11.76 -28.18
C VAL A 195 -9.76 12.46 -28.91
N ASP A 196 -10.50 11.75 -29.75
CA ASP A 196 -11.58 12.33 -30.58
C ASP A 196 -12.76 12.89 -29.77
N ARG A 197 -12.89 12.47 -28.50
CA ARG A 197 -13.92 12.93 -27.57
C ARG A 197 -13.40 13.00 -26.13
N TYR A 198 -13.68 14.13 -25.48
CA TYR A 198 -13.34 14.40 -24.08
C TYR A 198 -14.57 14.51 -23.20
N ASP A 199 -14.48 14.01 -21.97
CA ASP A 199 -15.56 14.10 -20.98
C ASP A 199 -15.67 15.50 -20.40
N ARG A 200 -16.76 15.81 -19.69
CA ARG A 200 -17.00 17.12 -19.07
C ARG A 200 -17.43 16.95 -17.60
N PRO A 201 -17.20 17.95 -16.74
CA PRO A 201 -17.70 17.92 -15.37
C PRO A 201 -19.21 17.67 -15.32
N ILE A 202 -19.66 16.80 -14.42
CA ILE A 202 -21.08 16.59 -14.17
C ILE A 202 -21.76 17.88 -13.67
N ASP A 203 -23.04 18.04 -13.94
CA ASP A 203 -23.78 19.26 -13.61
C ASP A 203 -24.29 19.29 -12.15
N PHE A 204 -24.48 18.13 -11.51
CA PHE A 204 -24.91 18.02 -10.10
C PHE A 204 -23.77 17.66 -9.14
N ASN A 205 -23.98 17.82 -7.82
CA ASN A 205 -23.05 17.36 -6.79
C ASN A 205 -23.62 16.12 -6.07
N PRO A 206 -22.97 14.94 -6.12
CA PRO A 206 -23.44 13.73 -5.43
C PRO A 206 -23.46 13.83 -3.89
N CYS A 207 -22.88 14.87 -3.31
CA CYS A 207 -22.95 15.14 -1.87
C CYS A 207 -24.40 15.37 -1.41
N LEU A 208 -24.89 14.52 -0.51
CA LEU A 208 -26.25 14.60 0.06
C LEU A 208 -26.43 15.68 1.14
N GLU A 209 -25.37 16.41 1.47
CA GLU A 209 -25.32 17.39 2.57
C GLU A 209 -25.78 16.86 3.95
N CYS A 210 -25.77 15.55 4.16
CA CYS A 210 -26.22 14.88 5.40
C CYS A 210 -25.41 15.25 6.66
N LYS A 211 -24.23 15.86 6.48
CA LYS A 211 -23.27 16.26 7.53
C LYS A 211 -22.78 15.11 8.42
N LEU A 212 -22.88 13.85 7.99
CA LEU A 212 -22.33 12.71 8.73
C LEU A 212 -20.80 12.80 8.87
N CYS A 213 -20.09 13.22 7.82
CA CYS A 213 -18.65 13.46 7.86
C CYS A 213 -18.23 14.57 8.84
N VAL A 214 -19.07 15.59 9.02
CA VAL A 214 -18.89 16.65 10.02
C VAL A 214 -19.11 16.09 11.42
N ALA A 215 -20.15 15.28 11.59
CA ALA A 215 -20.50 14.70 12.88
C ALA A 215 -19.49 13.66 13.36
N SER A 216 -18.84 12.92 12.45
CA SER A 216 -17.87 11.88 12.79
C SER A 216 -16.43 12.38 12.88
N CYS A 217 -16.07 13.50 12.26
CA CYS A 217 -14.68 13.97 12.21
C CYS A 217 -14.08 14.17 13.62
N PRO A 218 -13.02 13.42 14.00
CA PRO A 218 -12.49 13.44 15.36
C PRO A 218 -11.82 14.78 15.71
N THR A 219 -11.24 15.46 14.73
CA THR A 219 -10.54 16.74 14.93
C THR A 219 -11.36 17.98 14.58
N GLY A 220 -12.59 17.80 14.09
CA GLY A 220 -13.43 18.92 13.67
C GLY A 220 -12.93 19.64 12.42
N ALA A 221 -12.13 18.97 11.59
CA ALA A 221 -11.53 19.54 10.38
C ALA A 221 -12.56 19.93 9.30
N ILE A 222 -13.77 19.38 9.35
CA ILE A 222 -14.82 19.62 8.34
C ILE A 222 -15.96 20.40 8.98
N SER A 223 -16.31 21.56 8.42
CA SER A 223 -17.43 22.39 8.90
C SER A 223 -18.75 22.05 8.20
N LYS A 224 -19.87 22.51 8.78
CA LYS A 224 -21.20 22.37 8.18
C LYS A 224 -21.36 23.17 6.86
N THR A 225 -20.56 24.21 6.69
CA THR A 225 -20.57 25.15 5.55
C THR A 225 -19.55 24.79 4.47
N GLY A 226 -18.80 23.69 4.61
CA GLY A 226 -17.84 23.21 3.60
C GLY A 226 -16.40 23.76 3.76
N GLU A 227 -16.18 24.65 4.73
CA GLU A 227 -14.84 25.07 5.14
C GLU A 227 -14.08 23.89 5.74
N PHE A 228 -12.77 23.83 5.46
CA PHE A 228 -11.90 22.73 5.84
C PHE A 228 -10.66 23.26 6.58
N ASN A 229 -10.40 22.75 7.78
CA ASN A 229 -9.21 23.05 8.55
C ASN A 229 -8.13 22.00 8.23
N PHE A 230 -7.18 22.39 7.38
CA PHE A 230 -6.11 21.51 6.90
C PHE A 230 -5.22 21.03 8.05
N SER A 231 -4.74 21.94 8.90
CA SER A 231 -3.84 21.58 10.00
C SER A 231 -4.49 20.59 10.97
N ALA A 232 -5.78 20.78 11.28
CA ALA A 232 -6.54 19.85 12.13
C ALA A 232 -6.66 18.44 11.51
N CYS A 233 -6.79 18.35 10.18
CA CYS A 233 -6.84 17.05 9.49
C CYS A 233 -5.45 16.40 9.45
N ILE A 234 -4.44 17.12 8.95
CA ILE A 234 -3.12 16.55 8.66
C ILE A 234 -2.38 16.15 9.94
N THR A 235 -2.45 16.93 11.03
CA THR A 235 -1.80 16.60 12.31
C THR A 235 -2.28 15.25 12.86
N HIS A 236 -3.54 14.89 12.62
CA HIS A 236 -4.10 13.62 13.07
C HIS A 236 -4.04 12.53 12.01
N ASN A 237 -4.74 12.70 10.89
CA ASN A 237 -4.92 11.65 9.90
C ASN A 237 -3.59 11.21 9.28
N TYR A 238 -2.65 12.15 9.13
CA TYR A 238 -1.33 11.93 8.53
C TYR A 238 -0.21 11.94 9.59
N ARG A 239 -0.52 11.58 10.86
CA ARG A 239 0.46 11.55 11.97
C ARG A 239 1.70 10.68 11.70
N GLU A 240 1.57 9.67 10.86
CA GLU A 240 2.64 8.72 10.54
C GLU A 240 3.24 8.95 9.13
N PHE A 241 2.88 10.06 8.49
CA PHE A 241 3.43 10.52 7.22
C PHE A 241 4.53 11.56 7.47
N MET A 242 5.05 12.17 6.40
CA MET A 242 6.17 13.12 6.40
C MET A 242 6.14 14.16 7.54
N THR A 243 5.01 14.84 7.76
CA THR A 243 4.86 15.85 8.83
C THR A 243 5.11 15.27 10.21
N GLY A 244 4.48 14.12 10.50
CA GLY A 244 4.58 13.50 11.80
C GLY A 244 5.85 12.67 11.97
N PHE A 245 6.40 12.11 10.91
CA PHE A 245 7.74 11.51 10.92
C PHE A 245 8.79 12.58 11.26
N GLY A 246 8.73 13.75 10.63
CA GLY A 246 9.62 14.88 10.95
C GLY A 246 9.49 15.35 12.41
N ASP A 247 8.27 15.40 12.93
CA ASP A 247 7.99 15.69 14.35
C ASP A 247 8.61 14.63 15.28
N TRP A 248 8.41 13.34 14.96
CA TRP A 248 8.96 12.22 15.73
C TRP A 248 10.50 12.20 15.73
N VAL A 249 11.13 12.44 14.58
CA VAL A 249 12.61 12.58 14.50
C VAL A 249 13.08 13.76 15.34
N GLY A 250 12.31 14.86 15.36
CA GLY A 250 12.57 15.99 16.25
C GLY A 250 12.57 15.60 17.72
N ASP A 251 11.57 14.84 18.17
CA ASP A 251 11.49 14.33 19.55
C ASP A 251 12.63 13.37 19.89
N VAL A 252 13.02 12.50 18.96
CA VAL A 252 14.19 11.61 19.12
C VAL A 252 15.47 12.43 19.29
N ALA A 253 15.69 13.44 18.43
CA ALA A 253 16.89 14.27 18.46
C ALA A 253 16.95 15.20 19.67
N ALA A 254 15.80 15.65 20.17
CA ALA A 254 15.70 16.54 21.33
C ALA A 254 15.76 15.80 22.68
N ALA A 255 15.56 14.48 22.69
CA ALA A 255 15.58 13.69 23.92
C ALA A 255 17.00 13.60 24.50
N SER A 256 17.11 13.90 25.79
CA SER A 256 18.35 13.80 26.58
C SER A 256 18.75 12.36 26.94
N GLY A 257 17.83 11.40 26.78
CA GLY A 257 18.05 9.98 27.02
C GLY A 257 16.77 9.15 26.85
N PRO A 258 16.82 7.82 27.05
CA PRO A 258 15.69 6.92 26.80
C PRO A 258 14.43 7.23 27.61
N GLU A 259 14.56 7.70 28.85
CA GLU A 259 13.41 8.04 29.71
C GLU A 259 12.70 9.31 29.24
N ASP A 260 13.48 10.35 28.89
CA ASP A 260 12.95 11.59 28.30
C ASP A 260 12.25 11.32 26.97
N TYR A 261 12.85 10.49 26.12
CA TYR A 261 12.21 10.04 24.87
C TYR A 261 10.87 9.34 25.13
N ARG A 262 10.80 8.37 26.04
CA ARG A 262 9.55 7.67 26.38
C ARG A 262 8.50 8.58 27.02
N GLY A 263 8.93 9.67 27.67
CA GLY A 263 8.04 10.73 28.14
C GLY A 263 7.47 11.59 27.01
N ARG A 264 8.20 11.75 25.91
CA ARG A 264 7.79 12.50 24.71
C ARG A 264 6.98 11.68 23.74
N VAL A 265 7.35 10.42 23.52
CA VAL A 265 6.77 9.48 22.55
C VAL A 265 6.54 8.15 23.26
N SER A 266 5.28 7.74 23.36
CA SER A 266 4.93 6.47 24.02
C SER A 266 5.39 5.25 23.20
N ASP A 267 5.50 4.09 23.86
CA ASP A 267 5.85 2.84 23.17
C ASP A 267 4.89 2.50 22.02
N PRO A 268 3.54 2.63 22.15
CA PRO A 268 2.63 2.43 21.03
C PRO A 268 2.83 3.43 19.87
N GLU A 269 3.23 4.67 20.16
CA GLU A 269 3.54 5.65 19.11
C GLU A 269 4.82 5.29 18.36
N THR A 270 5.84 4.82 19.09
CA THR A 270 7.08 4.33 18.51
C THR A 270 6.83 3.14 17.60
N VAL A 271 6.07 2.15 18.07
CA VAL A 271 5.72 0.94 17.28
C VAL A 271 4.82 1.29 16.10
N SER A 272 3.89 2.24 16.25
CA SER A 272 3.08 2.74 15.13
C SER A 272 3.97 3.36 14.05
N MET A 273 4.92 4.22 14.43
CA MET A 273 5.85 4.82 13.46
C MET A 273 6.72 3.75 12.77
N TRP A 274 7.21 2.76 13.53
CA TRP A 274 7.90 1.59 12.93
C TRP A 274 7.03 0.88 11.90
N GLN A 275 5.75 0.60 12.22
CA GLN A 275 4.83 -0.05 11.29
C GLN A 275 4.65 0.78 10.01
N SER A 276 4.49 2.10 10.14
CA SER A 276 4.38 3.02 9.00
C SER A 276 5.62 2.99 8.09
N LEU A 277 6.80 2.92 8.68
CA LEU A 277 8.07 2.85 7.94
C LEU A 277 8.30 1.50 7.27
N SER A 278 7.77 0.41 7.84
CA SER A 278 7.97 -0.96 7.32
C SER A 278 6.88 -1.43 6.34
N PHE A 279 5.65 -0.93 6.48
CA PHE A 279 4.47 -1.43 5.75
C PHE A 279 3.67 -0.32 5.04
N GLY A 280 4.32 0.81 4.81
CA GLY A 280 3.73 1.96 4.14
C GLY A 280 2.97 2.91 5.08
N PRO A 281 2.79 4.18 4.67
CA PRO A 281 2.22 5.23 5.52
C PRO A 281 0.83 4.91 6.06
N GLN A 282 0.64 4.96 7.37
CA GLN A 282 -0.63 4.60 8.02
C GLN A 282 -1.51 5.82 8.31
N TYR A 283 -2.74 5.80 7.80
CA TYR A 283 -3.78 6.76 8.11
C TYR A 283 -4.38 6.49 9.50
N LYS A 284 -4.47 7.53 10.33
CA LYS A 284 -5.08 7.43 11.68
C LYS A 284 -6.60 7.48 11.67
N ALA A 285 -7.19 8.13 10.67
CA ALA A 285 -8.64 8.35 10.55
C ALA A 285 -9.14 7.93 9.16
N GLY A 286 -9.94 8.77 8.49
CA GLY A 286 -10.72 8.39 7.31
C GLY A 286 -12.23 8.37 7.55
N TYR A 287 -12.69 8.82 8.73
CA TYR A 287 -14.10 8.70 9.15
C TYR A 287 -15.07 9.40 8.21
N CYS A 288 -14.61 10.45 7.53
CA CYS A 288 -15.43 11.16 6.55
C CYS A 288 -15.70 10.33 5.28
N VAL A 289 -14.79 9.40 4.93
CA VAL A 289 -14.99 8.43 3.87
C VAL A 289 -15.93 7.33 4.38
N SER A 290 -15.58 6.71 5.51
CA SER A 290 -16.33 5.62 6.14
C SER A 290 -17.83 5.90 6.29
N VAL A 291 -18.21 7.08 6.79
CA VAL A 291 -19.62 7.37 7.09
C VAL A 291 -20.44 7.85 5.90
N CYS A 292 -19.81 8.13 4.76
CA CYS A 292 -20.49 8.71 3.61
C CYS A 292 -21.46 7.69 3.01
N PRO A 293 -22.76 8.01 2.88
CA PRO A 293 -23.72 7.13 2.24
C PRO A 293 -23.96 7.50 0.77
N ALA A 294 -23.27 8.51 0.22
CA ALA A 294 -23.47 8.93 -1.16
C ALA A 294 -22.96 7.86 -2.16
N GLY A 295 -23.59 7.78 -3.32
CA GLY A 295 -23.31 6.78 -4.36
C GLY A 295 -24.49 5.83 -4.57
N GLU A 296 -24.92 5.61 -5.81
CA GLU A 296 -26.00 4.67 -6.16
C GLU A 296 -25.78 3.27 -5.58
N ASP A 297 -24.54 2.77 -5.65
CA ASP A 297 -24.17 1.43 -5.14
C ASP A 297 -24.08 1.39 -3.59
N VAL A 298 -24.11 2.54 -2.92
CA VAL A 298 -23.77 2.69 -1.50
C VAL A 298 -24.93 3.18 -0.64
N ILE A 299 -25.86 3.95 -1.23
CA ILE A 299 -26.88 4.71 -0.50
C ILE A 299 -28.04 3.87 0.03
N GLY A 300 -28.30 2.69 -0.57
CA GLY A 300 -29.43 1.82 -0.24
C GLY A 300 -29.65 1.60 1.27
N PRO A 301 -28.68 1.02 2.00
CA PRO A 301 -28.82 0.78 3.44
C PRO A 301 -29.11 2.02 4.28
N PHE A 302 -28.62 3.19 3.86
CA PHE A 302 -28.89 4.45 4.54
C PHE A 302 -30.32 4.95 4.29
N LEU A 303 -30.89 4.71 3.11
CA LEU A 303 -32.28 5.04 2.82
C LEU A 303 -33.24 4.10 3.55
N ASP A 304 -32.89 2.81 3.61
CA ASP A 304 -33.71 1.77 4.25
C ASP A 304 -33.81 1.99 5.76
N ASP A 305 -32.67 2.21 6.44
CA ASP A 305 -32.65 2.47 7.88
C ASP A 305 -31.49 3.40 8.28
N ARG A 306 -31.80 4.69 8.33
CA ARG A 306 -30.87 5.73 8.83
C ARG A 306 -30.41 5.47 10.26
N LYS A 307 -31.27 4.90 11.12
CA LYS A 307 -30.93 4.64 12.52
C LYS A 307 -29.95 3.47 12.61
N ALA A 308 -30.14 2.43 11.80
CA ALA A 308 -29.17 1.35 11.65
C ALA A 308 -27.82 1.89 11.19
N HIS A 309 -27.77 2.68 10.09
CA HIS A 309 -26.52 3.30 9.60
C HIS A 309 -25.80 4.12 10.69
N MET A 310 -26.56 4.91 11.44
CA MET A 310 -26.02 5.66 12.58
C MET A 310 -25.41 4.74 13.65
N ASN A 311 -26.05 3.62 13.96
CA ASN A 311 -25.61 2.71 15.01
C ASN A 311 -24.47 1.77 14.57
N THR A 312 -24.41 1.38 13.31
CA THR A 312 -23.46 0.38 12.80
C THR A 312 -22.25 0.99 12.10
N VAL A 313 -22.38 2.19 11.54
CA VAL A 313 -21.28 2.86 10.81
C VAL A 313 -20.78 4.09 11.56
N VAL A 314 -21.68 4.98 11.99
CA VAL A 314 -21.27 6.29 12.53
C VAL A 314 -20.81 6.22 13.98
N LYS A 315 -21.65 5.67 14.87
CA LYS A 315 -21.37 5.60 16.31
C LYS A 315 -20.10 4.83 16.65
N PRO A 316 -19.80 3.67 16.03
CA PRO A 316 -18.57 2.94 16.34
C PRO A 316 -17.29 3.77 16.14
N LEU A 317 -17.27 4.68 15.16
CA LEU A 317 -16.16 5.61 14.93
C LEU A 317 -16.14 6.75 15.96
N GLN A 318 -17.31 7.30 16.31
CA GLN A 318 -17.45 8.33 17.33
C GLN A 318 -17.04 7.83 18.73
N ASP A 319 -17.46 6.62 19.07
CA ASP A 319 -17.31 6.03 20.42
C ASP A 319 -15.94 5.35 20.62
N LYS A 320 -15.18 5.15 19.54
CA LYS A 320 -13.83 4.56 19.58
C LYS A 320 -12.91 5.30 20.56
N GLN A 321 -12.27 4.58 21.46
CA GLN A 321 -11.23 5.13 22.34
C GLN A 321 -9.88 5.12 21.60
N GLU A 322 -9.31 6.31 21.41
CA GLU A 322 -8.05 6.48 20.69
C GLU A 322 -7.39 7.82 21.02
N PRO A 323 -6.07 7.96 20.81
CA PRO A 323 -5.43 9.27 20.82
C PRO A 323 -5.85 10.08 19.59
N VAL A 324 -6.20 11.34 19.80
CA VAL A 324 -6.42 12.33 18.75
C VAL A 324 -5.29 13.35 18.80
N TYR A 325 -4.51 13.40 17.72
CA TYR A 325 -3.33 14.25 17.62
C TYR A 325 -3.73 15.66 17.21
N VAL A 326 -3.34 16.67 17.99
CA VAL A 326 -3.75 18.06 17.80
C VAL A 326 -2.58 19.01 17.99
N LEU A 327 -2.66 20.18 17.37
CA LEU A 327 -1.76 21.29 17.70
C LEU A 327 -2.18 21.88 19.05
N ALA A 328 -1.20 22.13 19.92
CA ALA A 328 -1.43 22.70 21.24
C ALA A 328 -2.11 24.08 21.13
N GLY A 329 -3.21 24.26 21.86
CA GLY A 329 -4.04 25.47 21.87
C GLY A 329 -4.82 25.73 20.56
N GLY A 330 -4.88 24.77 19.65
CA GLY A 330 -5.53 24.88 18.34
C GLY A 330 -7.03 24.54 18.35
N ASP A 331 -7.69 24.76 17.21
CA ASP A 331 -9.13 24.51 17.03
C ASP A 331 -9.52 23.05 17.30
N ALA A 332 -8.63 22.11 16.94
CA ALA A 332 -8.87 20.68 17.07
C ALA A 332 -8.85 20.19 18.52
N GLU A 333 -8.00 20.77 19.38
CA GLU A 333 -7.90 20.40 20.80
C GLU A 333 -9.23 20.66 21.52
N GLU A 334 -9.73 21.90 21.44
CA GLU A 334 -11.03 22.29 22.02
C GLU A 334 -12.18 21.45 21.44
N HIS A 335 -12.13 21.14 20.14
CA HIS A 335 -13.16 20.30 19.50
C HIS A 335 -13.20 18.90 20.12
N VAL A 336 -12.05 18.25 20.29
CA VAL A 336 -11.97 16.90 20.88
C VAL A 336 -12.50 16.92 22.32
N GLU A 337 -12.00 17.83 23.15
CA GLU A 337 -12.40 17.96 24.56
C GLU A 337 -13.92 18.15 24.71
N LYS A 338 -14.53 18.97 23.83
CA LYS A 338 -15.96 19.27 23.89
C LYS A 338 -16.83 18.18 23.28
N ARG A 339 -16.43 17.61 22.14
CA ARG A 339 -17.30 16.74 21.33
C ARG A 339 -17.07 15.25 21.57
N PHE A 340 -15.84 14.88 21.95
CA PHE A 340 -15.38 13.51 22.15
C PHE A 340 -14.51 13.42 23.42
N PRO A 341 -15.03 13.77 24.61
CA PRO A 341 -14.26 13.82 25.85
C PRO A 341 -13.67 12.47 26.28
N HIS A 342 -14.16 11.36 25.73
CA HIS A 342 -13.63 10.00 25.94
C HIS A 342 -12.44 9.66 25.05
N LYS A 343 -12.09 10.51 24.09
CA LYS A 343 -10.88 10.35 23.26
C LYS A 343 -9.72 11.12 23.91
N THR A 344 -8.54 10.53 23.90
CA THR A 344 -7.38 11.12 24.57
C THR A 344 -6.76 12.19 23.67
N VAL A 345 -6.71 13.43 24.15
CA VAL A 345 -5.99 14.50 23.46
C VAL A 345 -4.49 14.23 23.52
N ARG A 346 -3.82 14.26 22.36
CA ARG A 346 -2.38 14.11 22.25
C ARG A 346 -1.80 15.29 21.49
N GLN A 347 -1.07 16.17 22.17
CA GLN A 347 -0.40 17.29 21.50
C GLN A 347 0.75 16.78 20.63
N ALA A 348 0.83 17.26 19.40
CA ALA A 348 1.89 16.97 18.45
C ALA A 348 2.31 18.24 17.70
N GLY A 349 3.57 18.28 17.26
CA GLY A 349 3.99 19.30 16.31
C GLY A 349 3.50 18.99 14.90
N LEU A 350 3.75 19.93 13.99
CA LEU A 350 3.43 19.76 12.58
C LEU A 350 4.63 19.25 11.76
N GLY A 351 5.86 19.42 12.25
CA GLY A 351 7.09 19.05 11.53
C GLY A 351 7.33 19.77 10.20
N MET A 352 6.44 20.67 9.78
CA MET A 352 6.55 21.42 8.53
C MET A 352 7.30 22.74 8.75
N ARG A 353 8.32 22.99 7.93
CA ARG A 353 9.12 24.22 7.96
C ARG A 353 9.13 24.82 6.56
N PRO A 354 8.70 26.08 6.37
CA PRO A 354 8.72 26.70 5.05
C PRO A 354 10.16 26.85 4.56
N GLY A 355 10.45 26.31 3.37
CA GLY A 355 11.76 26.43 2.72
C GLY A 355 11.86 27.66 1.83
N THR A 356 10.72 28.13 1.32
CA THR A 356 10.61 29.29 0.42
C THR A 356 9.58 30.32 0.92
N LEU A 357 9.57 31.51 0.30
CA LEU A 357 8.52 32.50 0.57
C LEU A 357 7.14 32.02 0.12
N ASP A 358 7.06 31.22 -0.95
CA ASP A 358 5.79 30.65 -1.42
C ASP A 358 5.23 29.65 -0.41
N ASP A 359 6.07 28.77 0.14
CA ASP A 359 5.66 27.83 1.20
C ASP A 359 5.18 28.57 2.44
N PHE A 360 5.87 29.66 2.81
CA PHE A 360 5.47 30.49 3.94
C PHE A 360 4.09 31.12 3.71
N VAL A 361 3.86 31.71 2.53
CA VAL A 361 2.59 32.34 2.15
C VAL A 361 1.46 31.31 2.13
N LEU A 362 1.69 30.13 1.56
CA LEU A 362 0.72 29.03 1.54
C LEU A 362 0.41 28.55 2.97
N GLY A 363 1.44 28.38 3.80
CA GLY A 363 1.34 27.95 5.18
C GLY A 363 0.51 28.91 6.06
N LEU A 364 0.49 30.21 5.76
CA LEU A 364 -0.38 31.15 6.49
C LEU A 364 -1.83 30.68 6.44
N SER A 365 -2.38 30.42 5.27
CA SER A 365 -3.78 30.00 5.15
C SER A 365 -4.04 28.60 5.71
N LEU A 366 -3.11 27.66 5.50
CA LEU A 366 -3.28 26.25 5.89
C LEU A 366 -3.21 26.00 7.40
N LEU A 367 -2.47 26.82 8.13
CA LEU A 367 -2.17 26.63 9.56
C LEU A 367 -2.98 27.54 10.49
N PHE A 368 -3.77 28.44 9.91
CA PHE A 368 -4.54 29.42 10.66
C PHE A 368 -5.61 28.78 11.56
N GLN A 369 -5.57 29.11 12.85
CA GLN A 369 -6.55 28.68 13.84
C GLN A 369 -7.60 29.76 14.08
N ARG A 370 -8.84 29.48 13.67
CA ARG A 370 -9.91 30.48 13.58
C ARG A 370 -10.46 30.89 14.93
N ARG A 371 -10.64 29.95 15.87
CA ARG A 371 -11.15 30.28 17.20
C ARG A 371 -10.11 31.01 18.04
N PRO A 372 -8.82 30.61 18.08
CA PRO A 372 -7.77 31.43 18.71
C PRO A 372 -7.67 32.85 18.14
N ALA A 373 -7.98 33.04 16.86
CA ALA A 373 -8.02 34.35 16.22
C ALA A 373 -9.27 35.19 16.57
N ALA A 374 -10.22 34.70 17.38
CA ALA A 374 -11.44 35.44 17.71
C ALA A 374 -11.14 36.80 18.37
N GLY A 375 -11.65 37.88 17.78
CA GLY A 375 -11.41 39.25 18.24
C GLY A 375 -10.07 39.86 17.80
N LEU A 376 -9.29 39.15 16.98
CA LEU A 376 -8.14 39.70 16.28
C LEU A 376 -8.61 40.39 15.01
N GLU A 377 -8.41 41.71 14.96
CA GLU A 377 -8.74 42.57 13.82
C GLU A 377 -7.50 43.37 13.44
N ALA A 378 -6.78 42.91 12.42
CA ALA A 378 -5.49 43.49 12.05
C ALA A 378 -5.02 43.13 10.64
N ASP A 379 -4.41 44.13 9.99
CA ASP A 379 -3.58 43.96 8.79
C ASP A 379 -2.10 43.93 9.18
N TYR A 380 -1.40 42.89 8.74
CA TYR A 380 0.04 42.74 8.89
C TYR A 380 0.72 42.91 7.54
N HIS A 381 1.62 43.89 7.46
CA HIS A 381 2.43 44.14 6.27
C HIS A 381 3.79 43.48 6.42
N PHE A 382 4.13 42.62 5.47
CA PHE A 382 5.42 41.99 5.36
C PHE A 382 6.15 42.55 4.14
N THR A 383 7.40 42.94 4.35
CA THR A 383 8.35 43.25 3.28
C THR A 383 9.49 42.27 3.42
N PHE A 384 9.59 41.35 2.47
CA PHE A 384 10.70 40.42 2.35
C PHE A 384 11.75 41.02 1.42
N THR A 385 13.01 40.90 1.81
CA THR A 385 14.18 41.40 1.08
C THR A 385 15.25 40.32 1.04
N GLY A 386 15.98 40.18 -0.07
CA GLY A 386 17.06 39.19 -0.21
C GLY A 386 16.99 38.45 -1.54
N ALA A 387 16.92 37.12 -1.50
CA ALA A 387 16.82 36.28 -2.70
C ALA A 387 15.55 36.55 -3.54
N ALA A 388 14.51 37.11 -2.92
CA ALA A 388 13.33 37.63 -3.60
C ALA A 388 12.80 38.86 -2.85
N ASP A 389 12.45 39.90 -3.61
CA ASP A 389 11.79 41.08 -3.08
C ASP A 389 10.27 40.92 -3.25
N ARG A 390 9.58 40.69 -2.12
CA ARG A 390 8.13 40.48 -2.11
C ARG A 390 7.47 41.26 -1.00
N ARG A 391 6.31 41.82 -1.29
CA ARG A 391 5.50 42.58 -0.32
C ARG A 391 4.15 41.90 -0.19
N LEU A 392 3.72 41.65 1.03
CA LEU A 392 2.50 40.90 1.31
C LEU A 392 1.70 41.61 2.41
N THR A 393 0.38 41.57 2.28
CA THR A 393 -0.55 41.96 3.34
C THR A 393 -1.34 40.74 3.80
N VAL A 394 -1.22 40.45 5.09
CA VAL A 394 -1.98 39.39 5.79
C VAL A 394 -3.03 40.06 6.65
N GLY A 395 -4.27 40.04 6.19
CA GLY A 395 -5.44 40.53 6.93
C GLY A 395 -6.03 39.42 7.79
N ILE A 396 -6.38 39.75 9.03
CA ILE A 396 -7.15 38.88 9.93
C ILE A 396 -8.39 39.64 10.37
N HIS A 397 -9.54 39.16 9.92
CA HIS A 397 -10.85 39.78 10.13
C HIS A 397 -11.90 38.70 10.32
N ASP A 398 -12.74 38.85 11.34
CA ASP A 398 -13.85 37.93 11.62
C ASP A 398 -13.45 36.44 11.57
N ARG A 399 -12.31 36.11 12.20
CA ARG A 399 -11.77 34.73 12.23
C ARG A 399 -11.47 34.15 10.86
N ALA A 400 -11.24 34.99 9.86
CA ALA A 400 -10.71 34.64 8.55
C ALA A 400 -9.34 35.27 8.36
N VAL A 401 -8.51 34.61 7.55
CA VAL A 401 -7.23 35.12 7.08
C VAL A 401 -7.31 35.38 5.58
N THR A 402 -6.78 36.52 5.15
CA THR A 402 -6.60 36.85 3.74
C THR A 402 -5.15 37.19 3.50
N VAL A 403 -4.55 36.63 2.45
CA VAL A 403 -3.19 36.96 2.03
C VAL A 403 -3.26 37.59 0.64
N SER A 404 -2.64 38.76 0.47
CA SER A 404 -2.67 39.53 -0.78
C SER A 404 -1.29 40.09 -1.11
N GLU A 405 -0.97 40.12 -2.41
CA GLU A 405 0.26 40.73 -2.92
C GLU A 405 0.22 42.25 -2.77
N GLY A 406 1.32 42.85 -2.30
CA GLY A 406 1.43 44.29 -2.08
C GLY A 406 1.08 44.72 -0.64
N LEU A 407 1.17 46.03 -0.41
CA LEU A 407 0.89 46.66 0.87
C LEU A 407 -0.45 47.41 0.79
N HIS A 408 -1.52 46.76 1.24
CA HIS A 408 -2.90 47.26 1.12
C HIS A 408 -3.45 47.69 2.48
N GLY A 409 -4.22 48.78 2.55
CA GLY A 409 -4.87 49.23 3.79
C GLY A 409 -4.22 50.47 4.44
N ARG A 410 -4.90 51.05 5.45
CA ARG A 410 -4.46 52.30 6.11
C ARG A 410 -3.62 52.01 7.36
N ARG A 411 -2.43 52.61 7.49
CA ARG A 411 -1.63 52.64 8.74
C ARG A 411 -2.48 53.15 9.92
N ARG A 412 -2.97 52.26 10.79
CA ARG A 412 -3.57 52.68 12.07
C ARG A 412 -2.45 53.02 13.07
N ARG A 413 -2.53 54.20 13.70
CA ARG A 413 -1.57 54.69 14.72
C ARG A 413 -1.35 53.65 15.82
N ARG A 414 -0.08 53.42 16.18
CA ARG A 414 0.38 52.48 17.23
C ARG A 414 -0.41 52.68 18.53
N SER A 415 -1.28 51.73 18.90
CA SER A 415 -1.87 51.69 20.25
C SER A 415 -1.00 50.84 21.19
N ARG A 416 -0.92 51.24 22.47
CA ARG A 416 -0.07 50.66 23.53
C ARG A 416 -0.41 49.21 23.94
N ARG A 417 -1.34 48.52 23.28
CA ARG A 417 -1.74 47.12 23.59
C ARG A 417 -0.97 46.05 22.80
N ARG A 418 0.37 46.17 22.70
CA ARG A 418 1.21 45.29 21.86
C ARG A 418 1.33 43.84 22.37
N HIS A 419 1.51 43.62 23.68
CA HIS A 419 1.83 42.28 24.20
C HIS A 419 0.65 41.30 24.17
N ARG A 420 -0.58 41.75 24.47
CA ARG A 420 -1.77 40.89 24.39
C ARG A 420 -2.08 40.44 22.95
N ARG A 421 -1.81 41.28 21.94
CA ARG A 421 -2.05 40.94 20.52
C ARG A 421 -1.03 39.92 19.99
N MET A 422 0.25 40.02 20.35
CA MET A 422 1.27 39.06 19.86
C MET A 422 1.08 37.65 20.42
N ALA A 423 0.66 37.52 21.68
CA ALA A 423 0.32 36.20 22.25
C ALA A 423 -0.88 35.57 21.53
N GLN A 424 -1.86 36.38 21.14
CA GLN A 424 -3.03 35.91 20.37
C GLN A 424 -2.66 35.50 18.94
N VAL A 425 -1.78 36.26 18.27
CA VAL A 425 -1.23 35.89 16.95
C VAL A 425 -0.49 34.56 17.01
N ARG A 426 0.33 34.32 18.04
CA ARG A 426 1.01 33.04 18.25
C ARG A 426 0.05 31.87 18.49
N ARG A 427 -1.15 32.12 19.03
CA ARG A 427 -2.18 31.07 19.15
C ARG A 427 -2.93 30.85 17.83
N ALA A 428 -3.08 31.89 17.01
CA ALA A 428 -3.65 31.78 15.67
C ALA A 428 -2.73 31.00 14.71
N TRP A 429 -1.41 30.97 14.97
CA TRP A 429 -0.43 30.08 14.32
C TRP A 429 0.45 29.40 15.38
N PRO A 430 0.03 28.25 15.94
CA PRO A 430 0.73 27.59 17.05
C PRO A 430 2.03 26.89 16.65
N VAL A 431 2.50 27.05 15.41
CA VAL A 431 3.80 26.54 14.95
C VAL A 431 4.85 27.60 15.24
N GLU A 432 5.85 27.30 16.09
CA GLU A 432 7.00 28.20 16.21
C GLU A 432 7.76 28.20 14.87
N PRO A 433 7.94 29.35 14.21
CA PRO A 433 8.88 29.43 13.11
C PRO A 433 10.24 29.07 13.71
N GLY A 434 10.86 28.00 13.20
CA GLY A 434 12.15 27.50 13.67
C GLY A 434 13.16 28.65 13.73
N GLY A 435 13.34 29.18 14.93
CA GLY A 435 14.20 30.30 15.24
C GLY A 435 14.56 30.12 16.69
N GLU A 436 15.78 29.64 16.92
CA GLU A 436 16.40 29.60 18.23
C GLU A 436 16.10 30.90 18.98
N ARG A 437 15.74 30.78 20.26
CA ARG A 437 15.90 31.92 21.17
C ARG A 437 17.37 32.34 21.06
N PRO A 438 17.69 33.61 20.73
CA PRO A 438 19.07 34.05 20.80
C PRO A 438 19.50 33.91 22.25
N GLY A 439 20.32 32.91 22.53
CA GLY A 439 21.17 32.91 23.71
C GLY A 439 21.98 34.19 23.67
N ALA A 440 21.92 34.96 24.74
CA ALA A 440 22.79 36.11 24.92
C ALA A 440 24.26 35.65 24.80
N GLY A 441 24.99 36.12 23.78
CA GLY A 441 26.43 35.92 23.71
C GLY A 441 27.06 36.04 22.32
N SER A 442 27.53 37.26 22.00
CA SER A 442 28.66 37.59 21.10
C SER A 442 28.68 37.17 19.61
N GLY A 443 28.43 38.15 18.72
CA GLY A 443 29.40 38.57 17.68
C GLY A 443 29.32 37.92 16.28
N PRO A 444 29.37 38.70 15.17
CA PRO A 444 29.10 38.21 13.82
C PRO A 444 30.38 37.75 13.07
N ALA A 445 30.25 36.70 12.25
CA ALA A 445 31.17 36.47 11.13
C ALA A 445 30.40 35.85 9.96
N ALA A 446 30.45 36.53 8.81
CA ALA A 446 29.97 36.07 7.51
C ALA A 446 31.13 35.36 6.76
N PRO A 447 30.90 34.84 5.54
CA PRO A 447 31.11 33.44 5.18
C PRO A 447 32.50 33.16 4.57
N GLN A 448 33.07 31.99 4.86
CA GLN A 448 34.20 31.44 4.10
C GLN A 448 34.02 29.94 3.88
N ASP A 449 34.02 29.59 2.60
CA ASP A 449 34.60 28.40 1.97
C ASP A 449 34.34 27.02 2.58
N GLN A 450 33.58 26.22 1.83
CA GLN A 450 33.58 24.76 1.93
C GLN A 450 35.00 24.20 1.73
N PRO A 451 35.38 23.17 2.50
CA PRO A 451 36.26 22.14 1.99
C PRO A 451 35.55 20.78 1.94
N ALA A 452 35.87 20.07 0.85
CA ALA A 452 35.44 18.73 0.53
C ALA A 452 35.51 17.74 1.70
N TRP A 453 34.41 17.01 1.92
CA TRP A 453 34.34 15.90 2.86
C TRP A 453 35.29 14.76 2.43
N ARG A 454 36.21 14.38 3.31
CA ARG A 454 36.99 13.13 3.25
C ARG A 454 36.54 12.22 4.40
N PRO A 455 36.40 10.89 4.18
CA PRO A 455 35.96 9.99 5.24
C PRO A 455 37.05 9.78 6.30
N PRO A 456 36.70 9.56 7.57
CA PRO A 456 37.68 9.21 8.60
C PRO A 456 38.17 7.75 8.44
N PRO A 457 39.41 7.43 8.88
CA PRO A 457 39.97 6.09 8.75
C PRO A 457 39.36 5.13 9.78
N ALA A 458 39.21 3.88 9.37
CA ALA A 458 38.85 2.77 10.24
C ALA A 458 39.90 2.58 11.35
N ALA A 459 39.45 2.44 12.60
CA ALA A 459 40.24 1.90 13.69
C ALA A 459 39.35 1.01 14.60
N PRO A 460 39.93 -0.02 15.25
CA PRO A 460 39.26 -1.31 15.42
C PRO A 460 38.77 -1.53 16.84
N LEU A 461 37.54 -2.01 17.00
CA LEU A 461 37.06 -2.60 18.25
C LEU A 461 37.12 -4.12 18.16
N ARG A 462 38.33 -4.66 18.37
CA ARG A 462 38.50 -5.98 18.99
C ARG A 462 38.43 -5.76 20.50
N ARG A 463 37.39 -6.30 21.15
CA ARG A 463 37.52 -7.18 22.32
C ARG A 463 36.16 -7.65 22.84
N LEU A 464 36.05 -8.99 22.86
CA LEU A 464 35.32 -9.83 23.81
C LEU A 464 33.87 -10.26 23.47
N LEU A 465 33.80 -11.24 22.58
CA LEU A 465 33.16 -12.54 22.87
C LEU A 465 34.31 -13.56 23.03
N PRO A 466 34.22 -14.66 23.82
CA PRO A 466 33.25 -15.72 23.52
C PRO A 466 32.79 -16.66 24.68
N VAL A 467 31.91 -17.59 24.29
CA VAL A 467 31.67 -18.95 24.84
C VAL A 467 30.50 -19.15 25.82
N LEU A 468 29.43 -19.67 25.21
CA LEU A 468 28.52 -20.69 25.74
C LEU A 468 29.31 -21.89 26.32
N SER A 469 29.26 -22.10 27.64
CA SER A 469 29.17 -23.43 28.25
C SER A 469 28.95 -23.34 29.76
N GLY A 470 27.98 -24.10 30.28
CA GLY A 470 28.04 -24.65 31.62
C GLY A 470 27.32 -23.92 32.78
N ARG A 471 26.19 -24.52 33.16
CA ARG A 471 25.72 -24.78 34.55
C ARG A 471 25.31 -23.60 35.45
N GLY A 472 24.02 -23.61 35.82
CA GLY A 472 23.51 -22.97 37.04
C GLY A 472 22.01 -22.64 37.03
N THR A 473 21.15 -23.63 37.28
CA THR A 473 19.77 -23.45 37.82
C THR A 473 19.83 -23.06 39.32
N PRO A 474 18.75 -22.63 40.03
CA PRO A 474 17.30 -22.81 39.79
C PRO A 474 16.47 -21.48 39.90
N GLU A 475 15.16 -21.35 39.70
CA GLU A 475 14.03 -22.11 40.28
C GLU A 475 12.67 -21.57 39.73
N GLY A 476 11.67 -22.47 39.57
CA GLY A 476 10.23 -22.17 39.36
C GLY A 476 9.83 -21.83 37.91
N TRP A 477 8.97 -22.54 37.20
CA TRP A 477 7.70 -23.15 37.58
C TRP A 477 7.49 -24.44 36.77
N ALA A 478 7.24 -25.56 37.46
CA ALA A 478 6.84 -26.83 36.85
C ALA A 478 5.31 -26.96 36.87
N LEU A 479 4.70 -27.22 35.71
CA LEU A 479 3.39 -27.86 35.63
C LEU A 479 3.55 -29.14 34.78
N ASN A 480 3.64 -30.26 35.50
CA ASN A 480 3.67 -31.60 34.94
C ASN A 480 2.31 -31.97 34.36
N GLY A 481 2.34 -32.55 33.16
CA GLY A 481 1.25 -33.32 32.60
C GLY A 481 1.22 -34.77 33.10
N ARG A 482 0.05 -35.38 32.87
CA ARG A 482 -0.30 -36.82 32.89
C ARG A 482 -0.78 -37.37 34.23
N ASN A 483 -2.08 -37.69 34.26
CA ASN A 483 -2.58 -39.04 34.53
C ASN A 483 -4.03 -39.18 34.07
N LEU A 484 -4.26 -40.05 33.08
CA LEU A 484 -5.57 -40.58 32.72
C LEU A 484 -5.45 -42.10 32.84
N SER A 485 -6.07 -42.67 33.86
CA SER A 485 -6.52 -44.06 33.82
C SER A 485 -7.75 -44.26 34.69
N ALA A 486 -8.73 -44.92 34.07
CA ALA A 486 -9.78 -45.79 34.63
C ALA A 486 -10.69 -45.30 35.78
N ALA A 487 -12.00 -45.20 35.49
CA ALA A 487 -13.02 -45.91 36.28
C ALA A 487 -14.33 -46.07 35.48
N ARG A 488 -14.88 -47.28 35.56
CA ARG A 488 -16.13 -47.77 34.97
C ARG A 488 -17.35 -47.32 35.80
N GLY A 489 -18.53 -47.27 35.19
CA GLY A 489 -19.81 -47.27 35.91
C GLY A 489 -20.99 -46.90 35.01
N GLY A 490 -21.80 -47.90 34.64
CA GLY A 490 -22.99 -47.78 33.81
C GLY A 490 -24.26 -47.30 34.56
N PRO A 491 -25.46 -47.68 34.09
CA PRO A 491 -26.53 -46.75 33.72
C PRO A 491 -27.71 -46.72 34.70
N SER A 492 -28.52 -45.65 34.68
CA SER A 492 -29.93 -45.76 35.10
C SER A 492 -30.81 -44.64 34.55
N SER A 493 -32.06 -45.01 34.33
CA SER A 493 -33.13 -44.44 33.53
C SER A 493 -34.09 -43.52 34.27
N ALA A 494 -34.71 -42.61 33.49
CA ALA A 494 -36.10 -42.14 33.54
C ALA A 494 -36.60 -41.34 34.77
N THR A 495 -36.98 -40.06 34.58
CA THR A 495 -38.38 -39.62 34.32
C THR A 495 -38.57 -38.10 34.47
N SER A 496 -39.43 -37.57 33.58
CA SER A 496 -40.35 -36.43 33.75
C SER A 496 -39.92 -34.96 33.48
N SER A 497 -40.74 -34.39 32.59
CA SER A 497 -41.30 -33.04 32.59
C SER A 497 -40.58 -31.89 31.90
N ALA A 498 -41.41 -31.15 31.16
CA ALA A 498 -41.14 -30.06 30.24
C ALA A 498 -40.41 -28.85 30.86
N GLY A 499 -39.54 -28.22 30.06
CA GLY A 499 -39.00 -26.90 30.33
C GLY A 499 -38.19 -26.39 29.13
N ARG A 500 -38.63 -25.28 28.53
CA ARG A 500 -38.00 -24.62 27.39
C ARG A 500 -36.60 -24.11 27.74
N GLY A 501 -35.62 -24.45 26.91
CA GLY A 501 -34.25 -23.92 26.95
C GLY A 501 -33.40 -24.58 25.87
N GLY A 502 -33.32 -23.97 24.69
CA GLY A 502 -32.48 -24.48 23.60
C GLY A 502 -30.99 -24.32 23.92
N SER A 503 -30.42 -25.31 24.59
CA SER A 503 -28.97 -25.52 24.66
C SER A 503 -28.51 -26.05 23.30
N MET A 504 -27.60 -25.35 22.62
CA MET A 504 -26.95 -25.89 21.42
C MET A 504 -26.26 -27.22 21.74
N PRO A 505 -26.39 -28.27 20.90
CA PRO A 505 -25.74 -29.54 21.16
C PRO A 505 -24.22 -29.35 21.26
N ARG A 506 -23.59 -29.88 22.31
CA ARG A 506 -22.13 -30.00 22.36
C ARG A 506 -21.71 -30.98 21.25
N VAL A 507 -21.00 -30.47 20.25
CA VAL A 507 -20.37 -31.26 19.19
C VAL A 507 -19.58 -32.41 19.80
N SER A 508 -19.83 -33.65 19.37
CA SER A 508 -19.13 -34.84 19.85
C SER A 508 -17.63 -34.77 19.48
N ARG A 509 -16.78 -35.53 20.18
CA ARG A 509 -15.33 -35.58 19.86
C ARG A 509 -15.08 -36.05 18.41
N GLU A 510 -15.88 -37.00 17.96
CA GLU A 510 -15.86 -37.53 16.58
C GLU A 510 -16.25 -36.45 15.56
N GLN A 511 -17.33 -35.72 15.80
CA GLN A 511 -17.73 -34.60 14.94
C GLN A 511 -16.69 -33.47 14.93
N ARG A 512 -15.95 -33.25 16.03
CA ARG A 512 -14.84 -32.29 16.07
C ARG A 512 -13.65 -32.75 15.23
N ALA A 513 -13.34 -34.05 15.18
CA ALA A 513 -12.30 -34.60 14.32
C ALA A 513 -12.66 -34.46 12.84
N LEU A 514 -13.89 -34.84 12.46
CA LEU A 514 -14.41 -34.65 11.09
C LEU A 514 -14.42 -33.17 10.67
N ASN A 515 -14.81 -32.28 11.57
CA ASN A 515 -14.75 -30.84 11.32
C ASN A 515 -13.30 -30.34 11.15
N HIS A 516 -12.34 -30.88 11.91
CA HIS A 516 -10.93 -30.56 11.76
C HIS A 516 -10.40 -30.99 10.39
N GLU A 517 -10.69 -32.21 9.96
CA GLU A 517 -10.29 -32.74 8.64
C GLU A 517 -10.86 -31.91 7.50
N ARG A 518 -12.16 -31.57 7.55
CA ARG A 518 -12.80 -30.72 6.54
C ARG A 518 -12.16 -29.33 6.45
N VAL A 519 -11.84 -28.73 7.60
CA VAL A 519 -11.12 -27.43 7.62
C VAL A 519 -9.73 -27.59 7.02
N MET A 520 -9.02 -28.67 7.36
CA MET A 520 -7.66 -28.91 6.83
C MET A 520 -7.63 -29.14 5.32
N GLU A 521 -8.58 -29.91 4.79
CA GLU A 521 -8.70 -30.14 3.35
C GLU A 521 -8.93 -28.83 2.59
N GLN A 522 -9.86 -28.00 3.07
CA GLN A 522 -10.13 -26.70 2.45
C GLN A 522 -8.98 -25.72 2.64
N ALA A 523 -8.32 -25.70 3.80
CA ALA A 523 -7.18 -24.85 4.06
C ALA A 523 -6.00 -25.19 3.14
N SER A 524 -5.70 -26.48 2.97
CA SER A 524 -4.65 -26.99 2.08
C SER A 524 -4.86 -26.51 0.64
N ARG A 525 -6.10 -26.55 0.14
CA ARG A 525 -6.45 -26.04 -1.20
C ARG A 525 -6.33 -24.52 -1.31
N LEU A 526 -6.93 -23.79 -0.38
CA LEU A 526 -6.96 -22.33 -0.41
C LEU A 526 -5.57 -21.71 -0.26
N VAL A 527 -4.70 -22.31 0.56
CA VAL A 527 -3.31 -21.86 0.72
C VAL A 527 -2.52 -22.02 -0.58
N ARG A 528 -2.82 -23.04 -1.39
CA ARG A 528 -2.18 -23.18 -2.71
C ARG A 528 -2.72 -22.24 -3.78
N GLU A 529 -3.98 -21.82 -3.67
CA GLU A 529 -4.60 -20.84 -4.57
C GLU A 529 -4.19 -19.41 -4.26
N ARG A 530 -4.10 -19.05 -2.97
CA ARG A 530 -4.06 -17.65 -2.50
C ARG A 530 -2.89 -17.34 -1.56
N GLY A 531 -1.96 -18.27 -1.36
CA GLY A 531 -0.83 -18.09 -0.44
C GLY A 531 -1.27 -17.95 1.02
N SER A 532 -0.54 -17.18 1.83
CA SER A 532 -0.88 -16.91 3.24
C SER A 532 -2.03 -15.92 3.44
N GLY A 533 -2.55 -15.35 2.33
CA GLY A 533 -3.69 -14.44 2.29
C GLY A 533 -5.03 -15.06 2.70
N VAL A 534 -5.11 -16.37 2.94
CA VAL A 534 -6.35 -17.07 3.34
C VAL A 534 -6.98 -16.44 4.59
N SER A 535 -8.25 -16.03 4.47
CA SER A 535 -9.05 -15.54 5.58
C SER A 535 -9.58 -16.71 6.42
N VAL A 536 -9.31 -16.70 7.73
CA VAL A 536 -9.86 -17.70 8.66
C VAL A 536 -11.39 -17.67 8.65
N ALA A 537 -12.00 -16.48 8.52
CA ALA A 537 -13.45 -16.37 8.49
C ALA A 537 -14.05 -17.00 7.24
N GLU A 538 -13.45 -16.77 6.06
CA GLU A 538 -13.89 -17.37 4.79
C GLU A 538 -13.68 -18.88 4.77
N LEU A 539 -12.53 -19.36 5.25
CA LEU A 539 -12.24 -20.79 5.37
C LEU A 539 -13.25 -21.49 6.27
N MET A 540 -13.54 -20.92 7.44
CA MET A 540 -14.49 -21.52 8.37
C MET A 540 -15.90 -21.51 7.79
N ALA A 541 -16.29 -20.42 7.11
CA ALA A 541 -17.58 -20.31 6.44
C ALA A 541 -17.73 -21.33 5.29
N SER A 542 -16.68 -21.58 4.50
CA SER A 542 -16.73 -22.50 3.35
C SER A 542 -16.97 -23.96 3.76
N VAL A 543 -16.62 -24.34 4.99
CA VAL A 543 -16.92 -25.67 5.56
C VAL A 543 -18.18 -25.68 6.45
N GLY A 544 -18.91 -24.57 6.53
CA GLY A 544 -20.13 -24.45 7.33
C GLY A 544 -19.88 -24.36 8.84
N LEU A 545 -18.73 -23.83 9.25
CA LEU A 545 -18.36 -23.63 10.65
C LEU A 545 -18.29 -22.13 10.98
N THR A 546 -18.53 -21.78 12.25
CA THR A 546 -18.42 -20.38 12.69
C THR A 546 -16.95 -19.98 12.85
N PRO A 547 -16.57 -18.72 12.58
CA PRO A 547 -15.20 -18.25 12.80
C PRO A 547 -14.72 -18.45 14.25
N GLY A 548 -15.62 -18.35 15.24
CA GLY A 548 -15.31 -18.64 16.65
C GLY A 548 -15.02 -20.12 16.95
N GLY A 549 -15.37 -21.04 16.03
CA GLY A 549 -14.98 -22.44 16.09
C GLY A 549 -13.49 -22.68 15.80
N PHE A 550 -12.81 -21.73 15.15
CA PHE A 550 -11.43 -21.87 14.68
C PHE A 550 -10.46 -22.21 15.80
N TYR A 551 -10.54 -21.47 16.92
CA TYR A 551 -9.67 -21.65 18.08
C TYR A 551 -9.92 -22.96 18.84
N LYS A 552 -10.93 -23.75 18.45
CA LYS A 552 -11.13 -25.12 18.92
C LYS A 552 -10.41 -26.15 18.06
N HIS A 553 -9.86 -25.76 16.91
CA HIS A 553 -9.19 -26.64 15.96
C HIS A 553 -7.70 -26.29 15.84
N PHE A 554 -7.36 -25.00 15.85
CA PHE A 554 -5.99 -24.51 15.62
C PHE A 554 -5.57 -23.51 16.69
N ALA A 555 -4.27 -23.49 17.00
CA ALA A 555 -3.73 -22.57 18.00
C ALA A 555 -3.63 -21.13 17.46
N SER A 556 -3.34 -20.98 16.17
CA SER A 556 -3.23 -19.68 15.50
C SER A 556 -3.40 -19.82 13.99
N LYS A 557 -3.54 -18.70 13.27
CA LYS A 557 -3.51 -18.70 11.80
C LYS A 557 -2.17 -19.23 11.27
N GLY A 558 -1.06 -18.92 11.92
CA GLY A 558 0.27 -19.44 11.53
C GLY A 558 0.36 -20.97 11.66
N ASP A 559 -0.23 -21.52 12.73
CA ASP A 559 -0.34 -22.96 12.96
C ASP A 559 -1.20 -23.64 11.88
N LEU A 560 -2.36 -23.06 11.54
CA LEU A 560 -3.18 -23.54 10.41
C LEU A 560 -2.39 -23.52 9.10
N LEU A 561 -1.73 -22.41 8.76
CA LEU A 561 -0.97 -22.28 7.51
C LEU A 561 0.18 -23.30 7.43
N ALA A 562 0.87 -23.52 8.54
CA ALA A 562 1.92 -24.53 8.63
C ALA A 562 1.36 -25.95 8.41
N GLN A 563 0.27 -26.32 9.08
CA GLN A 563 -0.37 -27.63 8.90
C GLN A 563 -0.91 -27.80 7.47
N ALA A 564 -1.47 -26.75 6.88
CA ALA A 564 -2.01 -26.77 5.51
C ALA A 564 -0.88 -26.91 4.49
N SER A 565 0.24 -26.20 4.69
CA SER A 565 1.47 -26.34 3.91
C SER A 565 2.02 -27.77 4.00
N ALA A 566 2.14 -28.32 5.21
CA ALA A 566 2.60 -29.69 5.41
C ALA A 566 1.72 -30.72 4.68
N ALA A 567 0.39 -30.63 4.82
CA ALA A 567 -0.55 -31.51 4.13
C ALA A 567 -0.44 -31.39 2.59
N ALA A 568 -0.21 -30.18 2.09
CA ALA A 568 -0.02 -29.92 0.66
C ALA A 568 1.28 -30.52 0.10
N PHE A 569 2.37 -30.47 0.86
CA PHE A 569 3.61 -31.16 0.51
C PHE A 569 3.43 -32.68 0.56
N GLU A 570 2.76 -33.20 1.58
CA GLU A 570 2.48 -34.64 1.74
C GLU A 570 1.69 -35.20 0.56
N GLU A 571 0.65 -34.51 0.09
CA GLU A 571 -0.13 -34.89 -1.10
C GLU A 571 0.77 -35.03 -2.36
N ARG A 572 1.72 -34.11 -2.53
CA ARG A 572 2.65 -34.14 -3.65
C ARG A 572 3.70 -35.23 -3.50
N LEU A 573 4.26 -35.39 -2.30
CA LEU A 573 5.24 -36.43 -1.99
C LEU A 573 4.63 -37.82 -2.15
N ALA A 574 3.38 -38.05 -1.72
CA ALA A 574 2.69 -39.32 -1.94
C ALA A 574 2.49 -39.64 -3.43
N SER A 575 2.31 -38.62 -4.27
CA SER A 575 2.27 -38.81 -5.73
C SER A 575 3.64 -39.14 -6.30
N LEU A 576 4.70 -38.55 -5.75
CA LEU A 576 6.08 -38.79 -6.15
C LEU A 576 6.59 -40.18 -5.72
N SER A 577 6.30 -40.59 -4.49
CA SER A 577 6.64 -41.92 -3.96
C SER A 577 6.00 -43.03 -4.78
N ARG A 578 4.73 -42.89 -5.16
CA ARG A 578 4.04 -43.86 -6.04
C ARG A 578 4.73 -44.03 -7.40
N LEU A 579 5.34 -42.97 -7.94
CA LEU A 579 6.13 -43.05 -9.17
C LEU A 579 7.50 -43.71 -8.91
N ALA A 580 8.14 -43.38 -7.79
CA ALA A 580 9.44 -43.94 -7.40
C ALA A 580 9.40 -45.45 -7.12
N ASP A 581 8.25 -45.99 -6.72
CA ASP A 581 8.03 -47.43 -6.52
C ASP A 581 7.92 -48.23 -7.84
N THR A 582 7.86 -47.55 -8.99
CA THR A 582 7.84 -48.24 -10.28
C THR A 582 9.24 -48.72 -10.69
N PRO A 583 9.38 -49.89 -11.34
CA PRO A 583 10.69 -50.44 -11.71
C PRO A 583 11.46 -49.57 -12.72
N ASP A 584 10.73 -48.84 -13.57
CA ASP A 584 11.30 -47.96 -14.60
C ASP A 584 11.41 -46.52 -14.07
N ARG A 585 12.55 -46.24 -13.45
CA ARG A 585 12.86 -44.91 -12.89
C ARG A 585 12.91 -43.81 -13.94
N ALA A 586 13.32 -44.12 -15.17
CA ALA A 586 13.38 -43.15 -16.25
C ALA A 586 11.97 -42.73 -16.69
N ALA A 587 11.07 -43.70 -16.88
CA ALA A 587 9.67 -43.43 -17.17
C ALA A 587 8.96 -42.72 -16.00
N ALA A 588 9.28 -43.10 -14.75
CA ALA A 588 8.76 -42.44 -13.56
C ALA A 588 9.13 -40.96 -13.51
N ARG A 589 10.41 -40.66 -13.80
CA ARG A 589 10.92 -39.28 -13.84
C ARG A 589 10.31 -38.49 -14.98
N GLU A 590 10.24 -39.06 -16.18
CA GLU A 590 9.56 -38.42 -17.32
C GLU A 590 8.11 -38.07 -16.99
N ARG A 591 7.39 -39.01 -16.37
CA ARG A 591 6.01 -38.80 -15.98
C ARG A 591 5.88 -37.68 -14.95
N PHE A 592 6.73 -37.70 -13.91
CA PHE A 592 6.71 -36.65 -12.90
C PHE A 592 6.99 -35.26 -13.49
N VAL A 593 8.06 -35.12 -14.28
CA VAL A 593 8.44 -33.84 -14.89
C VAL A 593 7.35 -33.35 -15.84
N SER A 594 6.75 -34.24 -16.63
CA SER A 594 5.67 -33.89 -17.56
C SER A 594 4.40 -33.46 -16.84
N ASP A 595 3.99 -34.16 -15.78
CA ASP A 595 2.82 -33.82 -14.98
C ASP A 595 3.05 -32.51 -14.21
N TYR A 596 4.26 -32.29 -13.68
CA TYR A 596 4.62 -31.09 -12.94
C TYR A 596 4.71 -29.85 -13.84
N LEU A 597 5.27 -29.99 -15.04
CA LEU A 597 5.39 -28.91 -16.04
C LEU A 597 4.22 -28.93 -17.03
N SER A 598 3.00 -29.16 -16.56
CA SER A 598 1.79 -29.18 -17.38
C SER A 598 0.97 -27.90 -17.23
N THR A 599 0.18 -27.58 -18.25
CA THR A 599 -0.87 -26.55 -18.14
C THR A 599 -1.89 -26.93 -17.06
N GLY A 600 -2.14 -28.22 -16.85
CA GLY A 600 -2.93 -28.72 -15.72
C GLY A 600 -2.43 -28.21 -14.36
N HIS A 601 -1.12 -28.34 -14.09
CA HIS A 601 -0.53 -27.81 -12.85
C HIS A 601 -0.50 -26.27 -12.80
N ARG A 602 -0.26 -25.61 -13.95
CA ARG A 602 -0.32 -24.15 -14.07
C ARG A 602 -1.71 -23.62 -13.70
N ASP A 603 -2.75 -24.16 -14.31
CA ASP A 603 -4.12 -23.64 -14.31
C ASP A 603 -4.94 -24.07 -13.07
N HIS A 604 -4.49 -25.10 -12.34
CA HIS A 604 -5.18 -25.63 -11.15
C HIS A 604 -4.31 -25.47 -9.88
N PRO A 605 -4.04 -24.25 -9.41
CA PRO A 605 -3.17 -24.01 -8.26
C PRO A 605 -3.67 -24.70 -6.98
N ALA A 606 -4.98 -24.83 -6.80
CA ALA A 606 -5.62 -25.56 -5.69
C ALA A 606 -5.17 -27.02 -5.54
N GLN A 607 -4.75 -27.64 -6.64
CA GLN A 607 -4.28 -29.04 -6.72
C GLN A 607 -2.77 -29.11 -6.97
N GLY A 608 -2.10 -27.95 -7.00
CA GLY A 608 -0.70 -27.82 -7.34
C GLY A 608 0.26 -28.14 -6.21
N CYS A 609 1.54 -27.84 -6.41
CA CYS A 609 2.58 -28.02 -5.41
C CYS A 609 2.69 -26.79 -4.49
N ALA A 610 2.78 -27.01 -3.18
CA ALA A 610 3.03 -25.96 -2.20
C ALA A 610 4.35 -25.20 -2.43
N ALA A 611 5.37 -25.85 -3.01
CA ALA A 611 6.62 -25.20 -3.39
C ALA A 611 6.42 -24.06 -4.38
N VAL A 612 5.45 -24.16 -5.28
CA VAL A 612 5.12 -23.10 -6.24
C VAL A 612 4.29 -22.00 -5.57
N ALA A 613 3.34 -22.39 -4.74
CA ALA A 613 2.36 -21.47 -4.18
C ALA A 613 2.88 -20.62 -3.01
N LEU A 614 3.84 -21.14 -2.21
CA LEU A 614 4.23 -20.57 -0.93
C LEU A 614 5.67 -20.09 -0.84
N ALA A 615 6.40 -20.08 -1.97
CA ALA A 615 7.81 -19.67 -1.99
C ALA A 615 8.00 -18.24 -1.47
N THR A 616 7.19 -17.29 -1.95
CA THR A 616 7.23 -15.89 -1.54
C THR A 616 6.70 -15.71 -0.11
N ASP A 617 5.62 -16.39 0.25
CA ASP A 617 5.07 -16.36 1.61
C ASP A 617 6.07 -16.84 2.67
N ALA A 618 6.86 -17.86 2.36
CA ALA A 618 7.90 -18.37 3.24
C ALA A 618 9.14 -17.47 3.28
N ALA A 619 9.44 -16.76 2.17
CA ALA A 619 10.59 -15.86 2.07
C ALA A 619 10.43 -14.59 2.92
N HIS A 620 9.19 -14.13 3.14
CA HIS A 620 8.90 -12.95 3.95
C HIS A 620 8.74 -13.24 5.45
N ARG A 621 9.16 -14.41 5.93
CA ARG A 621 8.99 -14.85 7.32
C ARG A 621 10.33 -15.16 7.99
N GLU A 622 10.37 -14.95 9.31
CA GLU A 622 11.50 -15.33 10.15
C GLU A 622 11.72 -16.85 10.18
N ALA A 623 12.95 -17.29 10.45
CA ALA A 623 13.33 -18.70 10.39
C ALA A 623 12.59 -19.60 11.41
N ASP A 624 12.10 -19.05 12.52
CA ASP A 624 11.36 -19.76 13.56
C ASP A 624 9.84 -19.82 13.32
N ASP A 625 9.33 -19.06 12.33
CA ASP A 625 7.91 -19.06 11.96
C ASP A 625 7.45 -20.48 11.55
N PRO A 626 6.30 -20.95 12.06
CA PRO A 626 5.78 -22.28 11.75
C PRO A 626 5.62 -22.58 10.26
N LEU A 627 5.18 -21.60 9.45
CA LEU A 627 5.03 -21.77 8.01
C LEU A 627 6.38 -21.87 7.31
N HIS A 628 7.34 -21.02 7.68
CA HIS A 628 8.70 -21.08 7.13
C HIS A 628 9.34 -22.45 7.39
N ARG A 629 9.26 -22.94 8.64
CA ARG A 629 9.78 -24.27 9.01
C ARG A 629 9.09 -25.40 8.25
N SER A 630 7.76 -25.35 8.13
CA SER A 630 7.00 -26.34 7.35
C SER A 630 7.40 -26.34 5.88
N TYR A 631 7.59 -25.16 5.29
CA TYR A 631 7.97 -25.01 3.89
C TYR A 631 9.38 -25.57 3.62
N VAL A 632 10.35 -25.24 4.47
CA VAL A 632 11.72 -25.76 4.38
C VAL A 632 11.73 -27.29 4.54
N ALA A 633 10.95 -27.84 5.48
CA ALA A 633 10.83 -29.29 5.64
C ALA A 633 10.25 -29.96 4.40
N GLY A 634 9.19 -29.38 3.81
CA GLY A 634 8.58 -29.88 2.57
C GLY A 634 9.54 -29.86 1.38
N LEU A 635 10.29 -28.76 1.19
CA LEU A 635 11.30 -28.68 0.14
C LEU A 635 12.41 -29.72 0.30
N ARG A 636 12.93 -29.92 1.51
CA ARG A 636 13.94 -30.96 1.78
C ARG A 636 13.44 -32.35 1.41
N ALA A 637 12.22 -32.68 1.82
CA ALA A 637 11.60 -33.96 1.45
C ALA A 637 11.38 -34.11 -0.06
N MET A 638 11.06 -33.02 -0.77
CA MET A 638 10.98 -33.04 -2.23
C MET A 638 12.34 -33.28 -2.89
N VAL A 639 13.41 -32.66 -2.38
CA VAL A 639 14.78 -32.90 -2.86
C VAL A 639 15.17 -34.36 -2.65
N GLU A 640 14.94 -34.91 -1.45
CA GLU A 640 15.20 -36.32 -1.15
C GLU A 640 14.44 -37.26 -2.10
N ALA A 641 13.17 -36.96 -2.38
CA ALA A 641 12.37 -37.75 -3.30
C ALA A 641 12.82 -37.62 -4.77
N LEU A 642 13.30 -36.45 -5.20
CA LEU A 642 13.92 -36.27 -6.52
C LEU A 642 15.24 -37.03 -6.64
N VAL A 643 16.06 -37.04 -5.59
CA VAL A 643 17.27 -37.88 -5.53
C VAL A 643 16.91 -39.36 -5.68
N ALA A 644 15.83 -39.82 -5.03
CA ALA A 644 15.37 -41.20 -5.11
C ALA A 644 14.86 -41.61 -6.52
N LEU A 645 14.27 -40.67 -7.27
CA LEU A 645 13.89 -40.88 -8.67
C LEU A 645 15.11 -41.01 -9.62
N GLY A 646 16.25 -40.43 -9.23
CA GLY A 646 17.48 -40.43 -10.01
C GLY A 646 17.55 -39.32 -11.07
N PRO A 647 18.73 -39.10 -11.67
CA PRO A 647 18.93 -38.10 -12.71
C PRO A 647 18.24 -38.51 -14.03
N ALA A 648 18.13 -37.57 -14.97
CA ALA A 648 17.72 -37.88 -16.35
C ALA A 648 18.65 -38.96 -16.93
N ALA A 649 18.10 -39.95 -17.63
CA ALA A 649 18.90 -41.00 -18.26
C ALA A 649 19.91 -40.37 -19.24
N HIS A 650 21.19 -40.49 -18.95
CA HIS A 650 22.25 -40.00 -19.83
C HIS A 650 22.24 -40.82 -21.13
N GLY A 651 21.94 -40.17 -22.25
CA GLY A 651 22.52 -40.60 -23.52
C GLY A 651 24.03 -40.39 -23.43
N GLU A 652 24.82 -41.44 -23.67
CA GLU A 652 26.28 -41.36 -23.73
C GLU A 652 26.72 -40.26 -24.72
N GLN A 653 27.11 -39.10 -24.20
CA GLN A 653 27.81 -38.08 -24.96
C GLN A 653 29.22 -37.94 -24.39
N PRO A 654 30.26 -38.33 -25.16
CA PRO A 654 31.63 -38.27 -24.66
C PRO A 654 32.04 -36.80 -24.44
N PRO A 655 32.85 -36.51 -23.41
CA PRO A 655 33.26 -35.15 -23.09
C PRO A 655 34.10 -34.58 -24.25
N GLY A 656 33.62 -33.46 -24.82
CA GLY A 656 34.35 -32.71 -25.83
C GLY A 656 35.63 -32.09 -25.26
N PRO A 657 36.70 -31.94 -26.06
CA PRO A 657 37.98 -31.45 -25.57
C PRO A 657 37.88 -29.93 -25.37
N GLY A 658 37.98 -29.45 -24.13
CA GLY A 658 38.18 -28.01 -23.90
C GLY A 658 37.77 -27.40 -22.56
N ARG A 659 37.23 -28.15 -21.59
CA ARG A 659 36.95 -27.58 -20.26
C ARG A 659 38.00 -27.98 -19.25
N SER A 660 39.02 -27.13 -19.11
CA SER A 660 39.97 -27.16 -18.00
C SER A 660 39.47 -26.30 -16.84
N GLY A 661 39.25 -26.90 -15.67
CA GLY A 661 39.45 -26.22 -14.38
C GLY A 661 38.20 -25.80 -13.60
N ALA A 662 37.44 -26.77 -13.08
CA ALA A 662 36.76 -26.76 -11.78
C ALA A 662 36.36 -28.21 -11.47
N PRO A 663 36.30 -28.68 -10.21
CA PRO A 663 35.75 -30.00 -9.93
C PRO A 663 34.30 -30.01 -10.43
N ASP A 664 34.01 -30.89 -11.38
CA ASP A 664 32.70 -31.03 -11.99
C ASP A 664 31.64 -31.29 -10.91
N ALA A 665 30.59 -30.46 -10.89
CA ALA A 665 29.39 -30.68 -10.09
C ALA A 665 28.52 -31.83 -10.64
N ASP A 666 29.05 -32.63 -11.56
CA ASP A 666 28.36 -33.72 -12.27
C ASP A 666 28.25 -35.01 -11.43
N GLY A 667 28.41 -34.93 -10.10
CA GLY A 667 28.40 -36.10 -9.21
C GLY A 667 27.66 -35.93 -7.88
N ASP A 668 27.08 -34.76 -7.57
CA ASP A 668 26.26 -34.59 -6.36
C ASP A 668 24.76 -34.73 -6.71
N PRO A 669 24.11 -35.85 -6.33
CA PRO A 669 22.69 -36.06 -6.59
C PRO A 669 21.82 -34.98 -5.93
N GLU A 670 22.25 -34.44 -4.79
CA GLU A 670 21.50 -33.42 -4.06
C GLU A 670 21.55 -32.07 -4.79
N ALA A 671 22.74 -31.63 -5.23
CA ALA A 671 22.90 -30.44 -6.05
C ALA A 671 22.09 -30.52 -7.37
N THR A 672 22.06 -31.70 -7.99
CA THR A 672 21.25 -31.96 -9.20
C THR A 672 19.77 -31.85 -8.90
N ALA A 673 19.30 -32.49 -7.82
CA ALA A 673 17.89 -32.44 -7.40
C ALA A 673 17.46 -31.02 -7.00
N LEU A 674 18.34 -30.21 -6.40
CA LEU A 674 18.09 -28.80 -6.10
C LEU A 674 17.94 -27.97 -7.38
N ALA A 675 18.79 -28.19 -8.38
CA ALA A 675 18.68 -27.52 -9.67
C ALA A 675 17.41 -27.93 -10.43
N ASP A 676 17.05 -29.21 -10.40
CA ASP A 676 15.82 -29.74 -10.98
C ASP A 676 14.60 -29.12 -10.30
N LEU A 677 14.58 -29.09 -8.96
CA LEU A 677 13.48 -28.50 -8.19
C LEU A 677 13.33 -27.01 -8.46
N ALA A 678 14.43 -26.26 -8.53
CA ALA A 678 14.42 -24.83 -8.87
C ALA A 678 13.86 -24.59 -10.28
N THR A 679 14.24 -25.44 -11.24
CA THR A 679 13.74 -25.38 -12.62
C THR A 679 12.24 -25.69 -12.69
N LEU A 680 11.80 -26.76 -12.01
CA LEU A 680 10.41 -27.17 -11.94
C LEU A 680 9.53 -26.08 -11.33
N VAL A 681 9.90 -25.57 -10.15
CA VAL A 681 9.14 -24.56 -9.44
C VAL A 681 9.15 -23.24 -10.22
N GLY A 682 10.33 -22.79 -10.64
CA GLY A 682 10.50 -21.53 -11.36
C GLY A 682 9.73 -21.49 -12.68
N ALA A 683 9.76 -22.57 -13.46
CA ALA A 683 9.03 -22.65 -14.72
C ALA A 683 7.51 -22.55 -14.53
N VAL A 684 6.95 -23.18 -13.50
CA VAL A 684 5.50 -23.07 -13.21
C VAL A 684 5.14 -21.68 -12.70
N VAL A 685 5.98 -21.06 -11.85
CA VAL A 685 5.77 -19.67 -11.40
C VAL A 685 5.75 -18.71 -12.59
N VAL A 686 6.77 -18.79 -13.46
CA VAL A 686 6.85 -17.93 -14.65
C VAL A 686 5.68 -18.21 -15.60
N ALA A 687 5.33 -19.48 -15.84
CA ALA A 687 4.22 -19.84 -16.69
C ALA A 687 2.88 -19.30 -16.18
N ARG A 688 2.66 -19.31 -14.85
CA ARG A 688 1.46 -18.71 -14.23
C ARG A 688 1.44 -17.19 -14.39
N ALA A 689 2.59 -16.54 -14.26
CA ALA A 689 2.72 -15.09 -14.39
C ALA A 689 2.50 -14.59 -15.83
N THR A 690 2.70 -15.46 -16.83
CA THR A 690 2.56 -15.11 -18.26
C THR A 690 1.36 -15.77 -18.94
N VAL A 691 0.37 -16.28 -18.20
CA VAL A 691 -0.85 -16.87 -18.78
C VAL A 691 -1.51 -15.89 -19.75
N GLY A 692 -1.89 -16.38 -20.93
CA GLY A 692 -2.44 -15.57 -22.03
C GLY A 692 -1.42 -15.20 -23.10
N ASP A 693 -0.13 -15.45 -22.85
CA ASP A 693 0.98 -15.26 -23.79
C ASP A 693 1.64 -16.60 -24.17
N ASP A 694 2.22 -16.71 -25.38
CA ASP A 694 2.86 -17.94 -25.86
C ASP A 694 4.07 -18.34 -25.00
N VAL A 695 4.72 -17.37 -24.34
CA VAL A 695 5.81 -17.59 -23.38
C VAL A 695 5.38 -18.50 -22.23
N SER A 696 4.11 -18.49 -21.81
CA SER A 696 3.60 -19.36 -20.74
C SER A 696 3.75 -20.84 -21.06
N GLU A 697 3.42 -21.24 -22.28
CA GLU A 697 3.53 -22.64 -22.72
C GLU A 697 4.97 -22.98 -23.10
N ARG A 698 5.67 -22.03 -23.73
CA ARG A 698 7.07 -22.19 -24.13
C ARG A 698 8.02 -22.35 -22.95
N VAL A 699 7.80 -21.67 -21.82
CA VAL A 699 8.66 -21.84 -20.64
C VAL A 699 8.46 -23.23 -20.00
N LEU A 700 7.22 -23.74 -19.95
CA LEU A 700 6.94 -25.09 -19.49
C LEU A 700 7.58 -26.14 -20.40
N ALA A 701 7.47 -25.95 -21.73
CA ALA A 701 8.10 -26.82 -22.72
C ALA A 701 9.63 -26.80 -22.60
N ALA A 702 10.25 -25.61 -22.60
CA ALA A 702 11.70 -25.48 -22.50
C ALA A 702 12.28 -26.06 -21.21
N ALA A 703 11.59 -25.88 -20.07
CA ALA A 703 11.98 -26.49 -18.81
C ALA A 703 11.84 -28.02 -18.85
N ARG A 704 10.79 -28.55 -19.50
CA ARG A 704 10.57 -29.99 -19.66
C ARG A 704 11.66 -30.60 -20.54
N ASP A 705 11.97 -29.98 -21.66
CA ASP A 705 13.00 -30.43 -22.60
C ASP A 705 14.38 -30.38 -21.93
N ARG A 706 14.67 -29.33 -21.15
CA ARG A 706 15.91 -29.24 -20.38
C ARG A 706 16.06 -30.35 -19.35
N LEU A 707 14.99 -30.65 -18.60
CA LEU A 707 15.00 -31.66 -17.54
C LEU A 707 14.97 -33.08 -18.10
N LEU A 708 14.39 -33.31 -19.27
CA LEU A 708 14.34 -34.61 -19.95
C LEU A 708 15.43 -34.79 -21.00
N GLN A 709 16.23 -33.75 -21.26
CA GLN A 709 17.28 -33.70 -22.30
C GLN A 709 16.74 -34.02 -23.71
N ARG A 710 15.61 -33.41 -24.08
CA ARG A 710 14.94 -33.55 -25.39
C ARG A 710 15.22 -32.41 -26.34
#